data_AF-A0A6L9IN92-F1
#
_entry.id   AF-A0A6L9IN92-F1
#
_cell.length_a   1.000
_cell.length_b   1.000
_cell.length_c   1.000
_cell.angle_alpha   90.00
_cell.angle_beta   90.00
_cell.angle_gamma   90.00
#
_symmetry.space_group_name_H-M   'P 1'
#
loop_
_entity.id
_entity.type
_entity.pdbx_description
1 polymer ?
#
loop_
_entity_poly.entity_id
_entity_poly.type
_entity_poly.pdbx_seq_one_letter_code
_entity_poly.pdbx_strand_id
1 'polypeptide(L)'
;MSTAGYALEHFYYGQPLANGQPQGDLQLLASSAGVTQEHVREAMQIGRVPPLAGHPDGSWALLRGRSQPFLLVQAQRNAAGQGMRHVIFVPVDVLRLLSGNIKALAALVETDMPTLPEPGTAVDLLVMPSGSAPATEDQEDALLALMNATRDRFDVIEGLLAALIGGKPIVITQAPPQMRERLGLVEGLLALLPPPARFGVTFATHATAATQIDVQIRFMGEDEALPANALHYVWGARDLSGQAPHSEYSRFIKSQLRLDITLVVERTATLAPIAAWRIKQGDALSEALGYASRRLRVDDALSNNQPVDAPEVAKILTNDTTLSDDLRAIYVQHLLAFALALDEMEHADLLAVVVRGQPDMERVIIRQMSAELDRGKAERVYHTLTRWLLNPLGFNGMLWIDLFHRAALEYAEILVQAGDEARLTQLLDQLRENYLELQTNTIFPQLIRISMPLGTRSPELAQMLFVLAASTLPTNRWQQFVNLPHLAAHLSADTQRLLKHLSAFDPSAPPFGLLNHAAASFGETWQPLMLIRLAEVAALATRYDLFDMDSLPALAAAAATDWGARYDQTLRWIVRNFYSDNLLTSLGAKSASYLAQILLARRAYAELTDQLLRQRRLLYAAENKQLAFAAMIRRVFAETPLPVAEVPAALQALEAGGIKPLALILAHTGALESHKWSAALDDVATHLVTLLGQQRMVIEVLRPDVLTDLVKYYVERRDTAAAVRVANLIAVPAARRGESGIAPLVDLYRVLDWDEPSRAAGIDALRYFVRHCSEPVAARGVARFGNDLGPAVREKLEATFVLRRLLGGDLTEHADVLHVAAGLLYDFGSAYVDRSNVPTIQLLVGDLHSLNGGLDDSERVALADEFLELGRSVNALASQHRRAHPRENNQRITGLLGGQGEVSSVLDIFWVMGGYFAQGQRAIPRVERPVEPHPMGGRAAPLLLQDLQAINALFKAALRALVAIERVSLSAATIQQEIESQWGAIDLQARRALVRDLAVDLQRIPEMILISTDKADDKALQDTSSLARRLDKNMQRPENVLDLCRFVYGYFKTRVV
;
A
#
# COMPACT_ATOMS: atom_id res chain seq x y z
N MET A 1 34.80 40.58 42.88
CA MET A 1 33.47 41.02 43.34
C MET A 1 33.55 41.19 44.84
N SER A 2 33.04 42.30 45.36
CA SER A 2 33.06 42.67 46.78
C SER A 2 32.60 41.51 47.66
N THR A 3 33.39 41.19 48.68
CA THR A 3 33.07 40.28 49.79
C THR A 3 31.86 40.82 50.56
N ALA A 4 30.66 40.59 50.03
CA ALA A 4 29.44 40.78 50.78
C ALA A 4 29.36 39.65 51.81
N GLY A 5 29.56 39.98 53.09
CA GLY A 5 29.29 39.06 54.18
C GLY A 5 27.83 38.62 54.17
N TYR A 6 27.53 37.46 54.76
CA TYR A 6 26.15 36.99 54.90
C TYR A 6 25.50 37.70 56.08
N ALA A 7 24.37 38.37 55.86
CA ALA A 7 23.56 38.92 56.93
C ALA A 7 22.62 37.82 57.48
N LEU A 8 22.77 37.49 58.76
CA LEU A 8 22.07 36.41 59.44
C LEU A 8 21.08 36.96 60.48
N GLU A 9 19.89 36.38 60.51
CA GLU A 9 18.88 36.67 61.53
C GLU A 9 19.27 36.00 62.86
N HIS A 10 19.06 36.66 63.99
CA HIS A 10 19.36 36.12 65.30
C HIS A 10 18.50 36.72 66.41
N PHE A 11 18.48 36.06 67.57
CA PHE A 11 17.80 36.55 68.76
C PHE A 11 18.46 36.08 70.05
N TYR A 12 18.17 36.80 71.14
CA TYR A 12 18.60 36.46 72.51
C TYR A 12 17.38 36.06 73.35
N TYR A 13 17.51 34.93 74.03
CA TYR A 13 16.48 34.35 74.89
C TYR A 13 17.07 34.09 76.28
N GLY A 14 16.57 34.77 77.31
CA GLY A 14 17.23 34.82 78.61
C GLY A 14 16.31 35.28 79.74
N GLN A 15 16.84 35.32 80.96
CA GLN A 15 16.09 35.81 82.12
C GLN A 15 16.04 37.34 82.08
N PRO A 16 14.90 38.01 82.32
CA PRO A 16 14.90 39.47 82.44
C PRO A 16 15.66 39.93 83.69
N LEU A 17 16.18 41.15 83.65
CA LEU A 17 16.86 41.77 84.78
C LEU A 17 15.88 42.66 85.56
N ALA A 18 15.78 42.45 86.87
CA ALA A 18 15.09 43.33 87.79
C ALA A 18 16.10 43.83 88.84
N ASN A 19 16.26 45.15 88.97
CA ASN A 19 17.23 45.77 89.90
C ASN A 19 18.68 45.24 89.74
N GLY A 20 19.10 44.92 88.52
CA GLY A 20 20.45 44.41 88.23
C GLY A 20 20.67 42.93 88.61
N GLN A 21 19.63 42.20 88.99
CA GLN A 21 19.68 40.75 89.24
C GLN A 21 18.76 40.00 88.27
N PRO A 22 19.15 38.79 87.81
CA PRO A 22 18.29 37.97 86.94
C PRO A 22 17.11 37.40 87.73
N GLN A 23 15.88 37.61 87.23
CA GLN A 23 14.65 37.14 87.89
C GLN A 23 13.66 36.56 86.87
N GLY A 24 12.98 35.46 87.22
CA GLY A 24 11.92 34.85 86.40
C GLY A 24 12.38 33.79 85.39
N ASP A 25 11.42 33.33 84.59
CA ASP A 25 11.63 32.34 83.53
C ASP A 25 12.32 32.95 82.30
N LEU A 26 12.94 32.10 81.48
CA LEU A 26 13.55 32.52 80.22
C LEU A 26 12.49 33.02 79.24
N GLN A 27 12.70 34.22 78.68
CA GLN A 27 11.83 34.84 77.68
C GLN A 27 12.65 35.49 76.56
N LEU A 28 11.98 35.92 75.48
CA LEU A 28 12.63 36.64 74.37
C LEU A 28 13.07 38.03 74.85
N LEU A 29 14.38 38.29 74.79
CA LEU A 29 14.98 39.56 75.24
C LEU A 29 15.20 40.51 74.07
N ALA A 30 15.75 40.02 72.96
CA ALA A 30 16.00 40.83 71.77
C ALA A 30 15.95 39.98 70.50
N SER A 31 15.57 40.57 69.36
CA SER A 31 15.49 39.86 68.08
C SER A 31 15.68 40.78 66.88
N SER A 32 16.25 40.25 65.80
CA SER A 32 16.32 40.95 64.52
C SER A 32 14.97 40.96 63.78
N ALA A 33 14.83 41.84 62.80
CA ALA A 33 13.54 42.15 62.16
C ALA A 33 12.84 40.96 61.48
N GLY A 34 13.59 39.96 61.00
CA GLY A 34 13.04 38.78 60.33
C GLY A 34 12.65 37.62 61.27
N VAL A 35 12.87 37.76 62.58
CA VAL A 35 12.57 36.69 63.56
C VAL A 35 11.11 36.75 63.99
N THR A 36 10.35 35.67 63.71
CA THR A 36 8.95 35.55 64.12
C THR A 36 8.79 34.79 65.45
N GLN A 37 7.63 34.92 66.09
CA GLN A 37 7.31 34.17 67.31
C GLN A 37 7.29 32.64 67.08
N GLU A 38 6.97 32.19 65.86
CA GLU A 38 7.09 30.76 65.51
C GLU A 38 8.54 30.32 65.43
N HIS A 39 9.43 31.14 64.86
CA HIS A 39 10.87 30.85 64.80
C HIS A 39 11.46 30.68 66.21
N VAL A 40 11.10 31.57 67.14
CA VAL A 40 11.54 31.51 68.54
C VAL A 40 11.00 30.26 69.23
N ARG A 41 9.71 29.94 69.04
CA ARG A 41 9.07 28.75 69.65
C ARG A 41 9.75 27.46 69.18
N GLU A 42 9.99 27.31 67.88
CA GLU A 42 10.67 26.15 67.32
C GLU A 42 12.11 26.04 67.82
N ALA A 43 12.86 27.13 67.76
CA ALA A 43 14.25 27.17 68.21
C ALA A 43 14.38 26.82 69.70
N MET A 44 13.43 27.20 70.56
CA MET A 44 13.46 26.85 71.99
C MET A 44 12.98 25.41 72.27
N GLN A 45 12.23 24.79 71.36
CA GLN A 45 11.92 23.36 71.45
C GLN A 45 13.15 22.49 71.15
N ILE A 46 13.97 22.91 70.18
CA ILE A 46 15.10 22.12 69.66
C ILE A 46 16.44 22.53 70.31
N GLY A 47 16.61 23.82 70.61
CA GLY A 47 17.85 24.47 71.08
C GLY A 47 17.98 24.57 72.59
N ARG A 48 17.72 23.48 73.31
CA ARG A 48 17.81 23.45 74.79
C ARG A 48 19.24 23.39 75.35
N VAL A 49 20.23 23.91 74.63
CA VAL A 49 21.65 23.86 75.03
C VAL A 49 21.85 24.44 76.45
N PRO A 50 22.49 23.71 77.38
CA PRO A 50 22.77 24.20 78.73
C PRO A 50 24.15 24.89 78.78
N PRO A 51 24.32 25.99 79.54
CA PRO A 51 25.62 26.63 79.71
C PRO A 51 26.59 25.70 80.46
N LEU A 52 27.87 25.73 80.09
CA LEU A 52 28.91 24.98 80.78
C LEU A 52 29.27 25.68 82.11
N ALA A 53 29.09 25.00 83.25
CA ALA A 53 29.36 25.59 84.55
C ALA A 53 30.86 25.87 84.76
N GLY A 54 31.19 27.04 85.33
CA GLY A 54 32.58 27.40 85.68
C GLY A 54 33.46 27.85 84.51
N HIS A 55 32.92 27.95 83.29
CA HIS A 55 33.65 28.37 82.10
C HIS A 55 33.03 29.62 81.47
N PRO A 56 33.81 30.70 81.24
CA PRO A 56 33.30 31.94 80.69
C PRO A 56 32.81 31.76 79.24
N ASP A 57 33.45 30.90 78.44
CA ASP A 57 33.14 30.70 77.01
C ASP A 57 31.79 30.00 76.73
N GLY A 58 31.06 29.58 77.79
CA GLY A 58 29.76 28.92 77.67
C GLY A 58 29.80 27.60 76.89
N SER A 59 28.68 27.28 76.24
CA SER A 59 28.55 26.14 75.32
C SER A 59 27.80 26.55 74.07
N TRP A 60 27.95 25.81 72.98
CA TRP A 60 27.15 26.05 71.79
C TRP A 60 26.93 24.78 70.97
N ALA A 61 25.94 24.82 70.10
CA ALA A 61 25.56 23.70 69.25
C ALA A 61 25.14 24.15 67.86
N LEU A 62 25.46 23.34 66.86
CA LEU A 62 24.88 23.43 65.53
C LEU A 62 23.78 22.37 65.39
N LEU A 63 22.54 22.83 65.23
CA LEU A 63 21.32 22.01 65.24
C LEU A 63 20.62 22.09 63.89
N ARG A 64 19.87 21.04 63.54
CA ARG A 64 18.99 21.06 62.37
C ARG A 64 17.58 21.51 62.77
N GLY A 65 17.05 22.53 62.11
CA GLY A 65 15.65 22.95 62.27
C GLY A 65 14.67 21.91 61.72
N ARG A 66 13.40 21.96 62.17
CA ARG A 66 12.32 21.08 61.68
C ARG A 66 11.60 21.68 60.47
N SER A 67 11.26 22.96 60.57
CA SER A 67 10.64 23.78 59.51
C SER A 67 11.56 24.90 59.00
N GLN A 68 12.69 25.11 59.68
CA GLN A 68 13.60 26.25 59.51
C GLN A 68 15.01 25.80 59.07
N PRO A 69 15.89 26.74 58.64
CA PRO A 69 17.31 26.46 58.40
C PRO A 69 18.04 25.94 59.65
N PHE A 70 19.34 25.67 59.55
CA PHE A 70 20.14 25.22 60.69
C PHE A 70 20.21 26.33 61.76
N LEU A 71 20.33 25.92 63.03
CA LEU A 71 20.40 26.82 64.17
C LEU A 71 21.76 26.70 64.83
N LEU A 72 22.48 27.81 64.93
CA LEU A 72 23.64 27.94 65.79
C LEU A 72 23.16 28.51 67.13
N VAL A 73 23.24 27.71 68.20
CA VAL A 73 22.73 28.07 69.53
C VAL A 73 23.88 28.12 70.51
N GLN A 74 24.14 29.29 71.07
CA GLN A 74 25.08 29.48 72.17
C GLN A 74 24.31 29.65 73.49
N ALA A 75 24.81 29.07 74.58
CA ALA A 75 24.30 29.21 75.93
C ALA A 75 25.44 29.61 76.88
N GLN A 76 25.29 30.76 77.54
CA GLN A 76 26.31 31.32 78.43
C GLN A 76 25.64 32.10 79.56
N ARG A 77 26.37 32.30 80.67
CA ARG A 77 25.98 33.26 81.71
C ARG A 77 26.78 34.54 81.50
N ASN A 78 26.11 35.68 81.39
CA ASN A 78 26.80 36.97 81.24
C ASN A 78 27.42 37.44 82.57
N ALA A 79 28.12 38.58 82.55
CA ALA A 79 28.76 39.17 83.73
C ALA A 79 27.79 39.51 84.87
N ALA A 80 26.50 39.71 84.58
CA ALA A 80 25.43 39.95 85.57
C ALA A 80 24.83 38.65 86.15
N GLY A 81 25.36 37.48 85.76
CA GLY A 81 24.87 36.16 86.18
C GLY A 81 23.60 35.70 85.46
N GLN A 82 23.14 36.45 84.45
CA GLN A 82 21.95 36.15 83.64
C GLN A 82 22.24 34.97 82.72
N GLY A 83 21.44 33.90 82.83
CA GLY A 83 21.49 32.80 81.87
C GLY A 83 20.84 33.21 80.54
N MET A 84 21.60 33.16 79.45
CA MET A 84 21.14 33.58 78.12
C MET A 84 21.46 32.53 77.07
N ARG A 85 20.59 32.48 76.05
CA ARG A 85 20.80 31.77 74.80
C ARG A 85 20.81 32.74 73.64
N HIS A 86 21.82 32.67 72.81
CA HIS A 86 21.89 33.37 71.53
C HIS A 86 21.65 32.36 70.42
N VAL A 87 20.64 32.62 69.60
CA VAL A 87 20.25 31.74 68.49
C VAL A 87 20.42 32.48 67.18
N ILE A 88 21.20 31.89 66.28
CA ILE A 88 21.48 32.42 64.95
C ILE A 88 20.92 31.44 63.91
N PHE A 89 20.14 31.96 62.96
CA PHE A 89 19.63 31.18 61.83
C PHE A 89 20.70 31.11 60.73
N VAL A 90 21.17 29.90 60.43
CA VAL A 90 22.22 29.67 59.43
C VAL A 90 21.62 28.95 58.21
N PRO A 91 21.43 29.64 57.07
CA PRO A 91 20.92 29.02 55.85
C PRO A 91 21.79 27.86 55.37
N VAL A 92 21.15 26.86 54.75
CA VAL A 92 21.85 25.66 54.25
C VAL A 92 22.94 26.01 53.24
N ASP A 93 22.70 27.00 52.38
CA ASP A 93 23.68 27.42 51.37
C ASP A 93 24.93 28.06 51.97
N VAL A 94 24.78 28.73 53.13
CA VAL A 94 25.92 29.24 53.90
C VAL A 94 26.76 28.09 54.43
N LEU A 95 26.13 27.08 55.04
CA LEU A 95 26.86 25.90 55.53
C LEU A 95 27.51 25.08 54.40
N ARG A 96 26.87 25.00 53.24
CA ARG A 96 27.44 24.38 52.03
C ARG A 96 28.69 25.11 51.55
N LEU A 97 28.66 26.45 51.52
CA LEU A 97 29.82 27.26 51.15
C LEU A 97 30.98 27.08 52.13
N LEU A 98 30.68 27.05 53.43
CA LEU A 98 31.68 26.84 54.48
C LEU A 98 32.29 25.43 54.42
N SER A 99 31.58 24.45 53.86
CA SER A 99 32.08 23.08 53.65
C SER A 99 32.75 22.49 54.92
N GLY A 100 32.11 22.68 56.08
CA GLY A 100 32.63 22.19 57.37
C GLY A 100 33.68 23.07 58.04
N ASN A 101 33.89 24.31 57.59
CA ASN A 101 34.75 25.29 58.26
C ASN A 101 34.10 25.76 59.58
N ILE A 102 34.37 25.06 60.68
CA ILE A 102 33.81 25.38 62.00
C ILE A 102 34.43 26.65 62.57
N LYS A 103 35.71 26.94 62.31
CA LYS A 103 36.36 28.22 62.70
C LYS A 103 35.54 29.44 62.24
N ALA A 104 35.00 29.41 61.02
CA ALA A 104 34.15 30.49 60.51
C ALA A 104 32.81 30.62 61.28
N LEU A 105 32.22 29.51 61.72
CA LEU A 105 31.02 29.52 62.58
C LEU A 105 31.33 29.96 64.01
N ALA A 106 32.49 29.56 64.55
CA ALA A 106 32.93 29.95 65.88
C ALA A 106 33.13 31.47 65.99
N ALA A 107 33.43 32.17 64.89
CA ALA A 107 33.50 33.63 64.85
C ALA A 107 32.14 34.33 65.09
N LEU A 108 31.02 33.61 64.99
CA LEU A 108 29.67 34.12 65.28
C LEU A 108 29.26 33.95 66.75
N VAL A 109 30.04 33.20 67.51
CA VAL A 109 29.81 32.92 68.94
C VAL A 109 30.42 34.04 69.75
N GLU A 110 29.66 34.62 70.67
CA GLU A 110 30.11 35.75 71.47
C GLU A 110 31.05 35.30 72.58
N THR A 111 32.14 36.04 72.80
CA THR A 111 33.03 35.76 73.95
C THR A 111 32.38 36.23 75.25
N ASP A 112 31.70 37.38 75.21
CA ASP A 112 30.95 37.96 76.33
C ASP A 112 29.52 38.31 75.89
N MET A 113 28.51 37.66 76.50
CA MET A 113 27.09 37.92 76.21
C MET A 113 26.68 39.36 76.62
N PRO A 114 25.86 40.05 75.81
CA PRO A 114 25.36 41.37 76.14
C PRO A 114 24.44 41.33 77.36
N THR A 115 24.37 42.46 78.06
CA THR A 115 23.41 42.66 79.16
C THR A 115 22.18 43.36 78.59
N LEU A 116 21.05 42.64 78.50
CA LEU A 116 19.80 43.15 77.92
C LEU A 116 18.75 43.36 79.03
N PRO A 117 18.50 44.62 79.45
CA PRO A 117 17.60 44.91 80.57
C PRO A 117 16.11 44.88 80.18
N GLU A 118 15.76 45.27 78.95
CA GLU A 118 14.36 45.36 78.49
C GLU A 118 14.02 44.27 77.46
N PRO A 119 12.95 43.48 77.67
CA PRO A 119 12.50 42.49 76.69
C PRO A 119 11.86 43.16 75.46
N GLY A 120 12.13 42.61 74.28
CA GLY A 120 11.61 43.09 73.00
C GLY A 120 12.52 44.08 72.27
N THR A 121 13.80 44.18 72.65
CA THR A 121 14.78 45.06 72.00
C THR A 121 15.05 44.60 70.56
N ALA A 122 14.98 45.50 69.58
CA ALA A 122 15.37 45.19 68.20
C ALA A 122 16.90 45.18 68.07
N VAL A 123 17.46 44.17 67.39
CA VAL A 123 18.90 44.08 67.08
C VAL A 123 19.14 44.07 65.56
N ASP A 124 20.30 44.56 65.15
CA ASP A 124 20.73 44.52 63.75
C ASP A 124 21.01 43.08 63.29
N LEU A 125 21.12 42.86 61.98
CA LEU A 125 21.51 41.56 61.43
C LEU A 125 22.97 41.23 61.75
N LEU A 126 23.26 39.97 62.06
CA LEU A 126 24.61 39.50 62.33
C LEU A 126 25.36 39.28 61.01
N VAL A 127 26.45 40.00 60.79
CA VAL A 127 27.24 39.88 59.55
C VAL A 127 28.31 38.80 59.74
N MET A 128 28.17 37.68 59.04
CA MET A 128 29.22 36.68 58.95
C MET A 128 30.30 37.16 57.97
N PRO A 129 31.59 37.17 58.36
CA PRO A 129 32.70 37.36 57.42
C PRO A 129 32.57 36.37 56.26
N SER A 130 33.00 36.74 55.04
CA SER A 130 32.97 35.84 53.89
C SER A 130 33.84 34.61 54.15
N GLY A 131 33.24 33.53 54.64
CA GLY A 131 33.91 32.27 54.90
C GLY A 131 33.99 31.42 53.65
N SER A 132 35.15 30.80 53.42
CA SER A 132 35.37 29.79 52.39
C SER A 132 35.46 28.40 53.02
N ALA A 133 35.45 27.38 52.16
CA ALA A 133 35.90 26.04 52.54
C ALA A 133 37.27 26.11 53.25
N PRO A 134 37.53 25.20 54.21
CA PRO A 134 38.80 25.19 54.93
C PRO A 134 39.96 24.93 53.96
N ALA A 135 41.09 25.63 54.13
CA ALA A 135 42.28 25.39 53.32
C ALA A 135 42.80 23.95 53.54
N THR A 136 43.61 23.43 52.62
CA THR A 136 44.21 22.10 52.75
C THR A 136 45.01 21.97 54.05
N GLU A 137 45.85 22.97 54.35
CA GLU A 137 46.65 23.03 55.58
C GLU A 137 45.77 23.00 56.85
N ASP A 138 44.67 23.75 56.87
CA ASP A 138 43.72 23.75 57.99
C ASP A 138 43.06 22.36 58.20
N GLN A 139 42.83 21.61 57.11
CA GLN A 139 42.27 20.27 57.18
C GLN A 139 43.29 19.25 57.68
N GLU A 140 44.55 19.37 57.27
CA GLU A 140 45.65 18.55 57.76
C GLU A 140 45.87 18.77 59.27
N ASP A 141 45.88 20.03 59.73
CA ASP A 141 45.97 20.38 61.14
C ASP A 141 44.79 19.79 61.96
N ALA A 142 43.58 19.82 61.42
CA ALA A 142 42.41 19.24 62.06
C ALA A 142 42.50 17.70 62.15
N LEU A 143 43.04 17.04 61.12
CA LEU A 143 43.29 15.60 61.12
C LEU A 143 44.38 15.21 62.12
N LEU A 144 45.44 16.02 62.24
CA LEU A 144 46.47 15.86 63.28
C LEU A 144 45.87 16.02 64.68
N ALA A 145 44.97 16.99 64.88
CA ALA A 145 44.26 17.16 66.15
C ALA A 145 43.38 15.95 66.50
N LEU A 146 42.69 15.36 65.51
CA LEU A 146 41.92 14.12 65.69
C LEU A 146 42.82 12.91 66.01
N MET A 147 43.95 12.78 65.33
CA MET A 147 44.93 11.72 65.60
C MET A 147 45.53 11.83 67.00
N ASN A 148 45.88 13.04 67.44
CA ASN A 148 46.30 13.32 68.82
C ASN A 148 45.19 12.99 69.83
N ALA A 149 43.95 13.40 69.54
CA ALA A 149 42.80 13.08 70.39
C ALA A 149 42.50 11.58 70.41
N THR A 150 42.93 10.77 69.44
CA THR A 150 42.69 9.32 69.45
C THR A 150 43.94 8.49 69.76
N ARG A 151 45.12 9.13 69.94
CA ARG A 151 46.44 8.48 70.02
C ARG A 151 46.72 7.54 68.85
N ASP A 152 46.44 8.00 67.62
CA ASP A 152 46.66 7.27 66.37
C ASP A 152 45.91 5.92 66.29
N ARG A 153 44.87 5.74 67.10
CA ARG A 153 43.98 4.56 67.06
C ARG A 153 43.04 4.64 65.86
N PHE A 154 43.50 4.17 64.70
CA PHE A 154 42.70 4.19 63.47
C PHE A 154 41.41 3.36 63.54
N ASP A 155 41.34 2.35 64.41
CA ASP A 155 40.11 1.60 64.70
C ASP A 155 39.07 2.46 65.40
N VAL A 156 39.50 3.36 66.29
CA VAL A 156 38.62 4.36 66.93
C VAL A 156 38.15 5.39 65.92
N ILE A 157 39.06 5.92 65.09
CA ILE A 157 38.68 6.88 64.03
C ILE A 157 37.69 6.24 63.04
N GLU A 158 37.92 4.99 62.63
CA GLU A 158 37.01 4.24 61.76
C GLU A 158 35.62 4.07 62.39
N GLY A 159 35.56 3.71 63.68
CA GLY A 159 34.29 3.53 64.40
C GLY A 159 33.51 4.84 64.54
N LEU A 160 34.19 5.94 64.87
CA LEU A 160 33.61 7.28 64.94
C LEU A 160 33.09 7.74 63.57
N LEU A 161 33.89 7.59 62.52
CA LEU A 161 33.51 7.96 61.16
C LEU A 161 32.34 7.10 60.64
N ALA A 162 32.34 5.79 60.93
CA ALA A 162 31.23 4.92 60.56
C ALA A 162 29.93 5.31 61.26
N ALA A 163 29.98 5.64 62.55
CA ALA A 163 28.82 6.15 63.28
C ALA A 163 28.30 7.46 62.70
N LEU A 164 29.20 8.38 62.36
CA LEU A 164 28.87 9.66 61.74
C LEU A 164 28.14 9.48 60.40
N ILE A 165 28.67 8.62 59.52
CA ILE A 165 28.10 8.34 58.21
C ILE A 165 26.77 7.59 58.30
N GLY A 166 26.66 6.66 59.25
CA GLY A 166 25.44 5.90 59.51
C GLY A 166 24.35 6.68 60.27
N GLY A 167 24.60 7.93 60.64
CA GLY A 167 23.68 8.76 61.42
C GLY A 167 23.47 8.29 62.85
N LYS A 168 24.36 7.42 63.37
CA LYS A 168 24.30 6.95 64.76
C LYS A 168 24.88 8.02 65.69
N PRO A 169 24.16 8.45 66.74
CA PRO A 169 24.67 9.45 67.67
C PRO A 169 25.99 9.04 68.32
N ILE A 170 26.93 9.97 68.44
CA ILE A 170 28.23 9.83 69.08
C ILE A 170 28.21 10.64 70.37
N VAL A 171 28.48 9.99 71.49
CA VAL A 171 28.58 10.62 72.81
C VAL A 171 30.02 10.56 73.29
N ILE A 172 30.56 11.72 73.66
CA ILE A 172 31.94 11.89 74.07
C ILE A 172 31.96 12.29 75.56
N THR A 173 32.61 11.49 76.40
CA THR A 173 32.79 11.79 77.83
C THR A 173 34.26 12.00 78.17
N GLN A 174 34.55 12.57 79.35
CA GLN A 174 35.89 12.93 79.82
C GLN A 174 36.65 13.88 78.88
N ALA A 175 35.94 14.68 78.08
CA ALA A 175 36.54 15.62 77.16
C ALA A 175 37.05 16.87 77.89
N PRO A 176 38.19 17.43 77.46
CA PRO A 176 38.76 18.68 78.00
C PRO A 176 37.71 19.79 77.99
N PRO A 177 37.63 20.64 79.02
CA PRO A 177 36.67 21.74 79.05
C PRO A 177 36.95 22.83 78.00
N GLN A 178 38.16 22.88 77.44
CA GLN A 178 38.55 23.83 76.42
C GLN A 178 37.72 23.65 75.13
N MET A 179 36.99 24.71 74.75
CA MET A 179 36.16 24.72 73.54
C MET A 179 36.96 24.37 72.27
N ARG A 180 38.17 24.93 72.15
CA ARG A 180 39.06 24.72 71.00
C ARG A 180 39.39 23.23 70.78
N GLU A 181 39.63 22.48 71.84
CA GLU A 181 39.98 21.05 71.74
C GLU A 181 38.77 20.21 71.33
N ARG A 182 37.57 20.52 71.86
CA ARG A 182 36.32 19.85 71.47
C ARG A 182 35.99 20.10 70.00
N LEU A 183 36.10 21.35 69.54
CA LEU A 183 35.87 21.72 68.16
C LEU A 183 36.92 21.12 67.22
N GLY A 184 38.19 21.05 67.63
CA GLY A 184 39.25 20.40 66.85
C GLY A 184 38.96 18.92 66.54
N LEU A 185 38.37 18.17 67.48
CA LEU A 185 37.91 16.80 67.19
C LEU A 185 36.81 16.78 66.12
N VAL A 186 35.83 17.68 66.23
CA VAL A 186 34.72 17.75 65.27
C VAL A 186 35.26 18.14 63.89
N GLU A 187 36.13 19.15 63.79
CA GLU A 187 36.79 19.57 62.55
C GLU A 187 37.56 18.41 61.91
N GLY A 188 38.32 17.65 62.70
CA GLY A 188 39.04 16.49 62.20
C GLY A 188 38.10 15.39 61.67
N LEU A 189 36.98 15.13 62.34
CA LEU A 189 35.96 14.20 61.83
C LEU A 189 35.29 14.69 60.54
N LEU A 190 35.09 16.00 60.39
CA LEU A 190 34.57 16.60 59.14
C LEU A 190 35.60 16.53 58.01
N ALA A 191 36.89 16.68 58.30
CA ALA A 191 37.95 16.58 57.29
C ALA A 191 38.03 15.17 56.67
N LEU A 192 37.62 14.14 57.40
CA LEU A 192 37.48 12.77 56.88
C LEU A 192 36.30 12.56 55.92
N LEU A 193 35.40 13.54 55.79
CA LEU A 193 34.26 13.50 54.87
C LEU A 193 34.52 14.34 53.62
N PRO A 194 33.95 14.00 52.45
CA PRO A 194 34.03 14.86 51.28
C PRO A 194 33.25 16.17 51.53
N PRO A 195 33.66 17.31 50.93
CA PRO A 195 33.01 18.61 51.07
C PRO A 195 31.47 18.62 51.10
N PRO A 196 30.77 17.91 50.19
CA PRO A 196 29.31 17.90 50.14
C PRO A 196 28.64 17.23 51.35
N ALA A 197 29.36 16.40 52.10
CA ALA A 197 28.83 15.66 53.25
C ALA A 197 29.03 16.42 54.58
N ARG A 198 29.97 17.37 54.64
CA ARG A 198 30.41 18.03 55.88
C ARG A 198 29.32 18.87 56.54
N PHE A 199 28.56 19.61 55.75
CA PHE A 199 27.57 20.57 56.27
C PHE A 199 26.37 19.89 56.96
N GLY A 200 26.15 18.60 56.72
CA GLY A 200 25.02 17.86 57.27
C GLY A 200 25.20 17.39 58.71
N VAL A 201 26.43 17.48 59.24
CA VAL A 201 26.83 17.02 60.58
C VAL A 201 26.46 18.07 61.63
N THR A 202 25.77 17.62 62.69
CA THR A 202 25.30 18.45 63.80
C THR A 202 26.01 18.07 65.09
N PHE A 203 26.31 19.04 65.94
CA PHE A 203 27.07 18.79 67.18
C PHE A 203 26.66 19.74 68.31
N ALA A 204 26.91 19.34 69.55
CA ALA A 204 26.77 20.18 70.73
C ALA A 204 28.01 20.05 71.62
N THR A 205 28.68 21.17 71.90
CA THR A 205 29.94 21.20 72.66
C THR A 205 29.75 20.93 74.15
N HIS A 206 28.50 20.97 74.63
CA HIS A 206 28.08 20.45 75.92
C HIS A 206 26.59 20.08 75.88
N ALA A 207 26.24 18.92 76.45
CA ALA A 207 24.88 18.50 76.70
C ALA A 207 24.79 17.81 78.06
N THR A 208 23.59 17.80 78.65
CA THR A 208 23.31 16.99 79.84
C THR A 208 22.30 15.88 79.57
N ALA A 209 22.24 14.84 80.39
CA ALA A 209 21.24 13.77 80.28
C ALA A 209 19.77 14.29 80.32
N ALA A 210 19.54 15.42 81.01
CA ALA A 210 18.24 16.08 81.06
C ALA A 210 17.90 16.87 79.77
N THR A 211 18.89 17.09 78.89
CA THR A 211 18.75 17.92 77.72
C THR A 211 18.42 17.09 76.48
N GLN A 212 17.16 17.18 76.01
CA GLN A 212 16.74 16.56 74.76
C GLN A 212 17.19 17.40 73.55
N ILE A 213 18.41 17.16 73.07
CA ILE A 213 18.94 17.74 71.82
C ILE A 213 19.12 16.63 70.81
N ASP A 214 18.74 16.88 69.55
CA ASP A 214 18.96 15.95 68.45
C ASP A 214 20.18 16.36 67.61
N VAL A 215 21.38 15.97 68.08
CA VAL A 215 22.67 16.18 67.40
C VAL A 215 23.41 14.86 67.21
N GLN A 216 24.23 14.80 66.15
CA GLN A 216 25.06 13.63 65.85
C GLN A 216 26.24 13.49 66.80
N ILE A 217 26.88 14.58 67.22
CA ILE A 217 28.03 14.55 68.15
C ILE A 217 27.69 15.33 69.43
N ARG A 218 27.86 14.71 70.60
CA ARG A 218 27.51 15.31 71.90
C ARG A 218 28.64 15.14 72.90
N PHE A 219 29.02 16.22 73.58
CA PHE A 219 29.96 16.15 74.70
C PHE A 219 29.18 16.18 76.02
N MET A 220 29.32 15.12 76.84
CA MET A 220 28.60 14.93 78.09
C MET A 220 29.56 14.82 79.28
N GLY A 221 29.06 15.13 80.49
CA GLY A 221 29.79 14.92 81.74
C GLY A 221 30.00 13.43 82.04
N GLU A 222 30.94 13.12 82.95
CA GLU A 222 31.27 11.72 83.28
C GLU A 222 30.14 10.99 84.02
N ASP A 223 29.37 11.72 84.83
CA ASP A 223 28.31 11.18 85.71
C ASP A 223 26.93 11.06 85.04
N GLU A 224 26.86 11.26 83.72
CA GLU A 224 25.59 11.34 83.01
C GLU A 224 25.15 10.02 82.39
N ALA A 225 23.84 9.75 82.42
CA ALA A 225 23.27 8.57 81.79
C ALA A 225 23.41 8.62 80.25
N LEU A 226 24.06 7.60 79.68
CA LEU A 226 24.27 7.49 78.24
C LEU A 226 22.97 7.11 77.50
N PRO A 227 22.70 7.67 76.30
CA PRO A 227 21.60 7.25 75.45
C PRO A 227 21.75 5.80 74.97
N ALA A 228 20.66 5.02 74.96
CA ALA A 228 20.67 3.59 74.67
C ALA A 228 21.15 3.20 73.24
N ASN A 229 21.07 4.10 72.26
CA ASN A 229 21.48 3.86 70.87
C ASN A 229 22.57 4.84 70.40
N ALA A 230 23.56 5.12 71.26
CA ALA A 230 24.71 5.94 70.92
C ALA A 230 26.01 5.10 70.86
N LEU A 231 26.97 5.55 70.04
CA LEU A 231 28.36 5.11 70.15
C LEU A 231 29.05 5.99 71.20
N HIS A 232 29.67 5.36 72.19
CA HIS A 232 30.28 6.08 73.30
C HIS A 232 31.80 6.11 73.17
N TYR A 233 32.37 7.31 73.11
CA TYR A 233 33.79 7.56 73.06
C TYR A 233 34.27 8.18 74.37
N VAL A 234 35.18 7.49 75.05
CA VAL A 234 35.79 7.98 76.29
C VAL A 234 37.10 8.69 75.93
N TRP A 235 37.12 10.02 76.02
CA TRP A 235 38.29 10.82 75.59
C TRP A 235 39.54 10.49 76.43
N GLY A 236 39.43 10.36 77.75
CA GLY A 236 40.56 10.02 78.63
C GLY A 236 41.14 8.62 78.34
N ALA A 237 40.28 7.61 78.29
CA ALA A 237 40.66 6.21 78.03
C ALA A 237 40.96 5.92 76.55
N ARG A 238 40.57 6.82 75.63
CA ARG A 238 40.74 6.69 74.18
C ARG A 238 40.10 5.42 73.62
N ASP A 239 38.93 5.05 74.13
CA ASP A 239 38.27 3.80 73.80
C ASP A 239 36.82 4.00 73.35
N LEU A 240 36.33 3.07 72.54
CA LEU A 240 34.96 3.04 72.04
C LEU A 240 34.17 1.93 72.70
N SER A 241 32.99 2.27 73.21
CA SER A 241 32.00 1.30 73.69
C SER A 241 30.68 1.44 72.94
N GLY A 242 29.98 0.31 72.78
CA GLY A 242 28.78 0.19 71.94
C GLY A 242 29.06 -0.39 70.55
N GLN A 243 28.00 -0.80 69.83
CA GLN A 243 28.13 -1.42 68.51
C GLN A 243 28.36 -0.36 67.43
N ALA A 244 29.59 -0.26 66.90
CA ALA A 244 29.88 0.60 65.75
C ALA A 244 29.23 0.05 64.47
N PRO A 245 28.61 0.88 63.63
CA PRO A 245 28.06 0.44 62.36
C PRO A 245 29.18 0.13 61.36
N HIS A 246 28.84 -0.63 60.32
CA HIS A 246 29.79 -0.97 59.27
C HIS A 246 29.71 0.03 58.10
N SER A 247 30.85 0.52 57.61
CA SER A 247 30.93 1.42 56.45
C SER A 247 32.13 1.06 55.56
N GLU A 248 31.89 0.90 54.25
CA GLU A 248 32.98 0.69 53.27
C GLU A 248 33.87 1.92 53.14
N TYR A 249 33.26 3.11 53.23
CA TYR A 249 33.99 4.38 53.17
C TYR A 249 34.91 4.57 54.38
N SER A 250 34.48 4.22 55.60
CA SER A 250 35.33 4.37 56.78
C SER A 250 36.55 3.44 56.72
N ARG A 251 36.39 2.22 56.19
CA ARG A 251 37.51 1.31 55.89
C ARG A 251 38.46 1.88 54.84
N PHE A 252 37.94 2.50 53.79
CA PHE A 252 38.73 3.17 52.77
C PHE A 252 39.55 4.32 53.37
N ILE A 253 38.92 5.21 54.15
CA ILE A 253 39.63 6.32 54.79
C ILE A 253 40.66 5.84 55.80
N LYS A 254 40.37 4.78 56.56
CA LYS A 254 41.36 4.12 57.42
C LYS A 254 42.58 3.62 56.63
N SER A 255 42.38 3.08 55.43
CA SER A 255 43.52 2.63 54.61
C SER A 255 44.33 3.80 54.07
N GLN A 256 43.71 4.95 53.78
CA GLN A 256 44.41 6.18 53.40
C GLN A 256 45.18 6.81 54.57
N LEU A 257 44.56 6.90 55.76
CA LEU A 257 45.18 7.44 56.98
C LEU A 257 46.44 6.67 57.40
N ARG A 258 46.50 5.36 57.11
CA ARG A 258 47.70 4.54 57.35
C ARG A 258 48.87 4.89 56.44
N LEU A 259 48.60 5.54 55.31
CA LEU A 259 49.61 5.97 54.35
C LEU A 259 50.05 7.40 54.66
N ASP A 260 49.12 8.36 54.57
CA ASP A 260 49.39 9.78 54.73
C ASP A 260 48.08 10.56 54.98
N ILE A 261 48.13 11.59 55.82
CA ILE A 261 47.02 12.52 56.08
C ILE A 261 46.72 13.38 54.85
N THR A 262 47.75 13.80 54.12
CA THR A 262 47.65 14.57 52.87
C THR A 262 46.83 13.81 51.83
N LEU A 263 47.06 12.50 51.73
CA LEU A 263 46.33 11.61 50.84
C LEU A 263 44.84 11.53 51.20
N VAL A 264 44.47 11.64 52.48
CA VAL A 264 43.07 11.68 52.89
C VAL A 264 42.40 12.94 52.37
N VAL A 265 43.04 14.09 52.50
CA VAL A 265 42.49 15.37 52.00
C VAL A 265 42.35 15.33 50.46
N GLU A 266 43.38 14.84 49.75
CA GLU A 266 43.31 14.66 48.29
C GLU A 266 42.19 13.70 47.88
N ARG A 267 42.11 12.52 48.50
CA ARG A 267 41.12 11.49 48.15
C ARG A 267 39.70 11.93 48.48
N THR A 268 39.48 12.61 49.60
CA THR A 268 38.14 13.15 49.93
C THR A 268 37.71 14.27 48.96
N ALA A 269 38.65 15.03 48.41
CA ALA A 269 38.37 16.00 47.34
C ALA A 269 38.00 15.30 46.02
N THR A 270 38.75 14.27 45.60
CA THR A 270 38.47 13.50 44.39
C THR A 270 37.11 12.78 44.44
N LEU A 271 36.67 12.36 45.63
CA LEU A 271 35.36 11.72 45.84
C LEU A 271 34.19 12.71 45.83
N ALA A 272 34.44 14.01 45.97
CA ALA A 272 33.40 15.03 46.09
C ALA A 272 32.39 15.05 44.92
N PRO A 273 32.79 15.05 43.63
CA PRO A 273 31.84 15.05 42.51
C PRO A 273 30.95 13.80 42.49
N ILE A 274 31.54 12.63 42.73
CA ILE A 274 30.83 11.33 42.72
C ILE A 274 29.83 11.27 43.88
N ALA A 275 30.27 11.62 45.08
CA ALA A 275 29.43 11.64 46.27
C ALA A 275 28.30 12.67 46.15
N ALA A 276 28.59 13.88 45.67
CA ALA A 276 27.59 14.93 45.44
C ALA A 276 26.51 14.48 44.46
N TRP A 277 26.90 13.79 43.39
CA TRP A 277 25.95 13.26 42.40
C TRP A 277 25.00 12.25 43.03
N ARG A 278 25.51 11.26 43.78
CA ARG A 278 24.67 10.26 44.48
C ARG A 278 23.76 10.87 45.54
N ILE A 279 24.28 11.80 46.35
CA ILE A 279 23.49 12.51 47.36
C ILE A 279 22.33 13.29 46.69
N LYS A 280 22.57 13.91 45.52
CA LYS A 280 21.51 14.60 44.76
C LYS A 280 20.44 13.64 44.20
N GLN A 281 20.78 12.37 43.97
CA GLN A 281 19.82 11.34 43.55
C GLN A 281 18.97 10.79 44.71
N GLY A 282 19.27 11.20 45.95
CA GLY A 282 18.53 10.80 47.15
C GLY A 282 19.13 9.61 47.92
N ASP A 283 20.31 9.11 47.50
CA ASP A 283 20.99 8.02 48.21
C ASP A 283 21.35 8.44 49.65
N ALA A 284 21.26 7.49 50.58
CA ALA A 284 21.72 7.72 51.96
C ALA A 284 23.22 8.00 51.98
N LEU A 285 23.71 8.79 52.95
CA LEU A 285 25.12 9.21 53.00
C LEU A 285 26.08 8.01 53.00
N SER A 286 25.73 6.93 53.70
CA SER A 286 26.50 5.68 53.71
C SER A 286 26.61 5.02 52.34
N GLU A 287 25.54 5.01 51.56
CA GLU A 287 25.49 4.40 50.23
C GLU A 287 26.24 5.26 49.21
N ALA A 288 26.03 6.58 49.25
CA ALA A 288 26.70 7.53 48.36
C ALA A 288 28.23 7.50 48.53
N LEU A 289 28.71 7.50 49.78
CA LEU A 289 30.15 7.43 50.09
C LEU A 289 30.73 6.02 49.85
N GLY A 290 29.96 4.97 50.09
CA GLY A 290 30.35 3.59 49.74
C GLY A 290 30.56 3.44 48.25
N TYR A 291 29.61 3.92 47.44
CA TYR A 291 29.73 3.93 45.97
C TYR A 291 30.94 4.74 45.50
N ALA A 292 31.12 5.97 46.02
CA ALA A 292 32.21 6.84 45.60
C ALA A 292 33.59 6.21 45.88
N SER A 293 33.78 5.61 47.06
CA SER A 293 35.06 4.97 47.39
C SER A 293 35.32 3.72 46.55
N ARG A 294 34.29 2.94 46.22
CA ARG A 294 34.40 1.81 45.27
C ARG A 294 34.72 2.29 43.86
N ARG A 295 34.03 3.32 43.37
CA ARG A 295 34.23 3.96 42.06
C ARG A 295 35.70 4.36 41.86
N LEU A 296 36.27 5.08 42.83
CA LEU A 296 37.66 5.54 42.76
C LEU A 296 38.66 4.39 42.72
N ARG A 297 38.39 3.28 43.42
CA ARG A 297 39.23 2.07 43.33
C ARG A 297 39.22 1.46 41.94
N VAL A 298 38.08 1.47 41.25
CA VAL A 298 37.97 1.01 39.86
C VAL A 298 38.74 1.97 38.94
N ASP A 299 38.60 3.29 39.14
CA ASP A 299 39.35 4.30 38.37
C ASP A 299 40.86 4.12 38.49
N ASP A 300 41.36 3.95 39.72
CA ASP A 300 42.78 3.70 39.99
C ASP A 300 43.24 2.37 39.38
N ALA A 301 42.46 1.30 39.51
CA ALA A 301 42.81 -0.01 38.95
C ALA A 301 42.94 0.05 37.42
N LEU A 302 41.96 0.64 36.74
CA LEU A 302 41.95 0.73 35.29
C LEU A 302 43.03 1.69 34.75
N SER A 303 43.26 2.81 35.43
CA SER A 303 44.35 3.73 35.06
C SER A 303 45.74 3.08 35.16
N ASN A 304 45.87 2.06 36.02
CA ASN A 304 47.08 1.26 36.18
C ASN A 304 47.07 -0.06 35.37
N ASN A 305 46.15 -0.21 34.41
CA ASN A 305 45.98 -1.41 33.57
C ASN A 305 45.77 -2.71 34.37
N GLN A 306 45.16 -2.63 35.55
CA GLN A 306 44.80 -3.81 36.34
C GLN A 306 43.44 -4.36 35.90
N PRO A 307 43.28 -5.70 35.87
CA PRO A 307 42.02 -6.30 35.45
C PRO A 307 40.91 -6.02 36.48
N VAL A 308 39.79 -5.47 35.99
CA VAL A 308 38.56 -5.30 36.76
C VAL A 308 37.41 -6.03 36.08
N ASP A 309 36.46 -6.50 36.88
CA ASP A 309 35.29 -7.25 36.43
C ASP A 309 34.44 -6.46 35.41
N ALA A 310 34.17 -7.07 34.25
CA ALA A 310 33.51 -6.40 33.12
C ALA A 310 32.09 -5.88 33.44
N PRO A 311 31.23 -6.60 34.17
CA PRO A 311 29.93 -6.09 34.61
C PRO A 311 30.02 -4.80 35.44
N GLU A 312 31.01 -4.71 36.33
CA GLU A 312 31.22 -3.53 37.17
C GLU A 312 31.64 -2.32 36.33
N VAL A 313 32.61 -2.51 35.42
CA VAL A 313 33.09 -1.46 34.52
C VAL A 313 31.97 -0.98 33.57
N ALA A 314 31.20 -1.90 32.99
CA ALA A 314 30.09 -1.59 32.09
C ALA A 314 28.96 -0.85 32.79
N LYS A 315 28.59 -1.27 34.02
CA LYS A 315 27.56 -0.60 34.83
C LYS A 315 27.94 0.84 35.11
N ILE A 316 29.22 1.11 35.36
CA ILE A 316 29.65 2.46 35.70
C ILE A 316 29.73 3.33 34.44
N LEU A 317 30.33 2.84 33.35
CA LEU A 317 30.40 3.55 32.08
C LEU A 317 29.01 3.97 31.56
N THR A 318 27.98 3.17 31.84
CA THR A 318 26.60 3.44 31.40
C THR A 318 25.86 4.44 32.29
N ASN A 319 26.01 4.34 33.61
CA ASN A 319 25.14 5.05 34.56
C ASN A 319 25.79 6.27 35.22
N ASP A 320 27.11 6.33 35.33
CA ASP A 320 27.80 7.38 36.05
C ASP A 320 28.25 8.51 35.11
N THR A 321 27.54 9.63 35.21
CA THR A 321 27.81 10.83 34.41
C THR A 321 29.01 11.65 34.90
N THR A 322 29.65 11.27 36.02
CA THR A 322 30.79 12.00 36.60
C THR A 322 32.13 11.61 35.96
N LEU A 323 32.11 10.61 35.08
CA LEU A 323 33.25 10.15 34.29
C LEU A 323 33.80 11.24 33.35
N SER A 324 35.10 11.54 33.46
CA SER A 324 35.81 12.38 32.47
C SER A 324 36.00 11.64 31.16
N ASP A 325 36.21 12.36 30.05
CA ASP A 325 36.42 11.75 28.73
C ASP A 325 37.65 10.83 28.72
N ASP A 326 38.74 11.21 29.40
CA ASP A 326 39.94 10.38 29.53
C ASP A 326 39.65 9.06 30.24
N LEU A 327 38.91 9.10 31.35
CA LEU A 327 38.50 7.88 32.04
C LEU A 327 37.54 7.07 31.18
N ARG A 328 36.58 7.69 30.48
CA ARG A 328 35.70 6.96 29.55
C ARG A 328 36.49 6.18 28.50
N ALA A 329 37.55 6.76 27.93
CA ALA A 329 38.41 6.08 26.98
C ALA A 329 39.09 4.85 27.60
N ILE A 330 39.62 4.97 28.83
CA ILE A 330 40.23 3.84 29.56
C ILE A 330 39.21 2.73 29.82
N TYR A 331 37.97 3.07 30.18
CA TYR A 331 36.90 2.10 30.44
C TYR A 331 36.51 1.35 29.16
N VAL A 332 36.37 2.09 28.05
CA VAL A 332 36.08 1.51 26.73
C VAL A 332 37.20 0.58 26.28
N GLN A 333 38.47 0.98 26.44
CA GLN A 333 39.63 0.17 26.08
C GLN A 333 39.69 -1.12 26.89
N HIS A 334 39.42 -1.06 28.19
CA HIS A 334 39.40 -2.23 29.07
C HIS A 334 38.31 -3.22 28.66
N LEU A 335 37.06 -2.75 28.49
CA LEU A 335 35.94 -3.60 28.07
C LEU A 335 36.19 -4.25 26.71
N LEU A 336 36.75 -3.49 25.77
CA LEU A 336 37.08 -4.01 24.44
C LEU A 336 38.21 -5.05 24.49
N ALA A 337 39.26 -4.79 25.28
CA ALA A 337 40.35 -5.75 25.47
C ALA A 337 39.86 -7.04 26.12
N PHE A 338 38.99 -6.96 27.13
CA PHE A 338 38.40 -8.11 27.80
C PHE A 338 37.52 -8.93 26.86
N ALA A 339 36.64 -8.25 26.10
CA ALA A 339 35.76 -8.92 25.14
C ALA A 339 36.53 -9.64 24.03
N LEU A 340 37.57 -9.00 23.47
CA LEU A 340 38.40 -9.61 22.42
C LEU A 340 39.30 -10.72 22.96
N ALA A 341 39.64 -10.71 24.26
CA ALA A 341 40.47 -11.73 24.89
C ALA A 341 39.67 -12.97 25.32
N LEU A 342 38.52 -12.77 25.97
CA LEU A 342 37.71 -13.82 26.60
C LEU A 342 36.50 -14.30 25.78
N ASP A 343 36.21 -13.68 24.64
CA ASP A 343 35.04 -13.97 23.79
C ASP A 343 33.68 -13.70 24.47
N GLU A 344 33.68 -12.89 25.53
CA GLU A 344 32.49 -12.48 26.28
C GLU A 344 31.85 -11.23 25.64
N MET A 345 31.23 -11.42 24.48
CA MET A 345 30.74 -10.32 23.63
C MET A 345 29.55 -9.53 24.19
N GLU A 346 28.86 -10.02 25.23
CA GLU A 346 27.70 -9.34 25.84
C GLU A 346 28.03 -7.94 26.36
N HIS A 347 29.23 -7.77 26.91
CA HIS A 347 29.68 -6.51 27.49
C HIS A 347 30.23 -5.55 26.43
N ALA A 348 30.68 -6.08 25.29
CA ALA A 348 31.15 -5.31 24.15
C ALA A 348 30.00 -4.67 23.37
N ASP A 349 28.84 -5.31 23.31
CA ASP A 349 27.64 -4.75 22.66
C ASP A 349 27.17 -3.45 23.31
N LEU A 350 27.38 -3.30 24.63
CA LEU A 350 27.08 -2.06 25.34
C LEU A 350 27.93 -0.88 24.82
N LEU A 351 29.15 -1.14 24.34
CA LEU A 351 30.01 -0.10 23.75
C LEU A 351 29.37 0.49 22.50
N ALA A 352 28.72 -0.35 21.68
CA ALA A 352 28.04 0.10 20.47
C ALA A 352 26.88 1.08 20.75
N VAL A 353 26.27 0.99 21.94
CA VAL A 353 25.21 1.90 22.38
C VAL A 353 25.77 3.15 23.08
N VAL A 354 26.72 2.97 24.01
CA VAL A 354 27.22 4.05 24.88
C VAL A 354 28.17 5.00 24.16
N VAL A 355 28.92 4.51 23.16
CA VAL A 355 29.93 5.28 22.43
C VAL A 355 29.38 5.94 21.17
N ARG A 356 28.19 5.52 20.71
CA ARG A 356 27.59 6.01 19.47
C ARG A 356 27.46 7.54 19.46
N GLY A 357 27.97 8.16 18.40
CA GLY A 357 27.90 9.61 18.22
C GLY A 357 28.99 10.37 18.98
N GLN A 358 29.95 9.67 19.59
CA GLN A 358 31.13 10.26 20.22
C GLN A 358 32.38 9.96 19.37
N PRO A 359 32.77 10.86 18.45
CA PRO A 359 33.76 10.54 17.41
C PRO A 359 35.14 10.19 17.96
N ASP A 360 35.55 10.77 19.08
CA ASP A 360 36.86 10.50 19.66
C ASP A 360 36.91 9.12 20.33
N MET A 361 35.81 8.67 20.94
CA MET A 361 35.68 7.34 21.53
C MET A 361 35.55 6.26 20.44
N GLU A 362 34.80 6.53 19.36
CA GLU A 362 34.74 5.64 18.20
C GLU A 362 36.12 5.44 17.56
N ARG A 363 36.92 6.51 17.46
CA ARG A 363 38.32 6.43 16.96
C ARG A 363 39.21 5.57 17.84
N VAL A 364 38.99 5.54 19.15
CA VAL A 364 39.75 4.67 20.07
C VAL A 364 39.42 3.20 19.78
N ILE A 365 38.14 2.87 19.64
CA ILE A 365 37.70 1.50 19.31
C ILE A 365 38.24 1.05 17.95
N ILE A 366 38.12 1.89 16.92
CA ILE A 366 38.62 1.59 15.56
C ILE A 366 40.13 1.33 15.58
N ARG A 367 40.92 2.17 16.27
CA ARG A 367 42.38 1.98 16.37
C ARG A 367 42.72 0.66 17.06
N GLN A 368 42.03 0.32 18.14
CA GLN A 368 42.27 -0.92 18.87
C GLN A 368 41.87 -2.15 18.04
N MET A 369 40.71 -2.14 17.39
CA MET A 369 40.28 -3.21 16.50
C MET A 369 41.24 -3.39 15.31
N SER A 370 41.73 -2.30 14.71
CA SER A 370 42.74 -2.38 13.66
C SER A 370 44.05 -2.99 14.16
N ALA A 371 44.49 -2.62 15.37
CA ALA A 371 45.70 -3.21 15.96
C ALA A 371 45.55 -4.70 16.26
N GLU A 372 44.36 -5.15 16.67
CA GLU A 372 44.08 -6.58 16.89
C GLU A 372 43.95 -7.35 15.58
N LEU A 373 43.42 -6.71 14.53
CA LEU A 373 43.43 -7.25 13.16
C LEU A 373 44.87 -7.47 12.69
N ASP A 374 45.73 -6.46 12.81
CA ASP A 374 47.15 -6.54 12.43
C ASP A 374 47.94 -7.58 13.27
N ARG A 375 47.43 -7.98 14.45
CA ARG A 375 47.97 -9.06 15.30
C ARG A 375 47.46 -10.47 14.91
N GLY A 376 46.71 -10.59 13.83
CA GLY A 376 46.21 -11.87 13.30
C GLY A 376 44.90 -12.34 13.93
N LYS A 377 44.13 -11.47 14.60
CA LYS A 377 42.82 -11.84 15.20
C LYS A 377 41.63 -11.53 14.28
N ALA A 378 41.80 -11.70 12.97
CA ALA A 378 40.80 -11.32 11.96
C ALA A 378 39.41 -11.96 12.18
N GLU A 379 39.34 -13.24 12.56
CA GLU A 379 38.08 -13.95 12.87
C GLU A 379 37.26 -13.22 13.95
N ARG A 380 37.93 -12.84 15.06
CA ARG A 380 37.28 -12.19 16.20
C ARG A 380 36.78 -10.80 15.81
N VAL A 381 37.63 -10.02 15.15
CA VAL A 381 37.27 -8.67 14.69
C VAL A 381 36.12 -8.73 13.69
N TYR A 382 36.13 -9.69 12.76
CA TYR A 382 35.04 -9.92 11.81
C TYR A 382 33.71 -10.20 12.51
N HIS A 383 33.68 -11.16 13.45
CA HIS A 383 32.43 -11.51 14.14
C HIS A 383 31.87 -10.37 14.99
N THR A 384 32.73 -9.63 15.70
CA THR A 384 32.30 -8.46 16.48
C THR A 384 31.73 -7.36 15.57
N LEU A 385 32.42 -7.02 14.48
CA LEU A 385 31.95 -5.99 13.55
C LEU A 385 30.67 -6.39 12.82
N THR A 386 30.53 -7.67 12.43
CA THR A 386 29.29 -8.20 11.83
C THR A 386 28.11 -7.99 12.79
N ARG A 387 28.27 -8.36 14.07
CA ARG A 387 27.23 -8.21 15.09
C ARG A 387 26.85 -6.74 15.31
N TRP A 388 27.83 -5.84 15.34
CA TRP A 388 27.58 -4.41 15.53
C TRP A 388 26.93 -3.73 14.33
N LEU A 389 27.39 -4.03 13.10
CA LEU A 389 26.87 -3.42 11.88
C LEU A 389 25.45 -3.92 11.52
N LEU A 390 25.11 -5.17 11.87
CA LEU A 390 23.75 -5.69 11.67
C LEU A 390 22.77 -5.24 12.76
N ASN A 391 23.25 -4.67 13.86
CA ASN A 391 22.41 -4.13 14.92
C ASN A 391 21.96 -2.70 14.58
N PRO A 392 20.65 -2.38 14.49
CA PRO A 392 20.17 -1.02 14.23
C PRO A 392 20.66 0.04 15.24
N LEU A 393 20.97 -0.40 16.47
CA LEU A 393 21.51 0.45 17.53
C LEU A 393 23.03 0.54 17.52
N GLY A 394 23.73 -0.25 16.70
CA GLY A 394 25.18 -0.32 16.65
C GLY A 394 25.87 0.79 15.86
N PHE A 395 27.17 0.59 15.62
CA PHE A 395 28.02 1.52 14.88
C PHE A 395 27.64 1.60 13.40
N ASN A 396 27.79 2.77 12.81
CA ASN A 396 27.48 3.03 11.41
C ASN A 396 28.51 3.99 10.79
N GLY A 397 28.75 3.87 9.49
CA GLY A 397 29.61 4.79 8.73
C GLY A 397 30.76 4.10 8.00
N MET A 398 31.37 4.81 7.04
CA MET A 398 32.35 4.23 6.12
C MET A 398 33.59 3.66 6.83
N LEU A 399 34.08 4.29 7.90
CA LEU A 399 35.26 3.79 8.63
C LEU A 399 35.04 2.41 9.25
N TRP A 400 33.82 2.14 9.72
CA TRP A 400 33.44 0.85 10.27
C TRP A 400 33.29 -0.21 9.18
N ILE A 401 32.71 0.18 8.04
CA ILE A 401 32.57 -0.68 6.85
C ILE A 401 33.95 -1.03 6.28
N ASP A 402 34.88 -0.08 6.19
CA ASP A 402 36.25 -0.30 5.69
C ASP A 402 37.02 -1.29 6.59
N LEU A 403 36.90 -1.12 7.91
CA LEU A 403 37.53 -2.04 8.88
C LEU A 403 36.92 -3.44 8.79
N PHE A 404 35.60 -3.53 8.65
CA PHE A 404 34.88 -4.79 8.45
C PHE A 404 35.32 -5.47 7.15
N HIS A 405 35.44 -4.73 6.04
CA HIS A 405 35.91 -5.24 4.75
C HIS A 405 37.32 -5.81 4.84
N ARG A 406 38.24 -5.11 5.52
CA ARG A 406 39.60 -5.63 5.79
C ARG A 406 39.57 -6.91 6.61
N ALA A 407 38.80 -6.93 7.70
CA ALA A 407 38.68 -8.10 8.56
C ALA A 407 38.08 -9.31 7.83
N ALA A 408 37.06 -9.11 6.99
CA ALA A 408 36.45 -10.18 6.19
C ALA A 408 37.43 -10.77 5.16
N LEU A 409 38.25 -9.94 4.51
CA LEU A 409 39.26 -10.39 3.55
C LEU A 409 40.37 -11.18 4.23
N GLU A 410 40.93 -10.66 5.32
CA GLU A 410 41.98 -11.36 6.08
C GLU A 410 41.44 -12.67 6.70
N TYR A 411 40.20 -12.68 7.19
CA TYR A 411 39.58 -13.90 7.69
C TYR A 411 39.41 -14.95 6.58
N ALA A 412 38.96 -14.54 5.39
CA ALA A 412 38.89 -15.44 4.23
C ALA A 412 40.27 -15.99 3.84
N GLU A 413 41.33 -15.18 3.88
CA GLU A 413 42.70 -15.63 3.62
C GLU A 413 43.18 -16.68 4.64
N ILE A 414 42.90 -16.46 5.92
CA ILE A 414 43.21 -17.43 7.00
C ILE A 414 42.49 -18.76 6.74
N LEU A 415 41.20 -18.73 6.41
CA LEU A 415 40.43 -19.95 6.11
C LEU A 415 40.97 -20.69 4.88
N VAL A 416 41.37 -19.95 3.85
CA VAL A 416 42.00 -20.54 2.65
C VAL A 416 43.35 -21.18 2.97
N GLN A 417 44.18 -20.53 3.79
CA GLN A 417 45.47 -21.07 4.23
C GLN A 417 45.30 -22.32 5.11
N ALA A 418 44.28 -22.34 5.97
CA ALA A 418 43.93 -23.48 6.81
C ALA A 418 43.28 -24.63 6.02
N GLY A 419 42.79 -24.37 4.80
CA GLY A 419 42.07 -25.35 3.99
C GLY A 419 40.64 -25.63 4.47
N ASP A 420 40.05 -24.72 5.25
CA ASP A 420 38.71 -24.89 5.83
C ASP A 420 37.61 -24.42 4.85
N GLU A 421 37.22 -25.33 3.96
CA GLU A 421 36.21 -25.06 2.92
C GLU A 421 34.80 -24.82 3.50
N ALA A 422 34.46 -25.47 4.60
CA ALA A 422 33.13 -25.39 5.21
C ALA A 422 32.92 -23.99 5.80
N ARG A 423 33.87 -23.51 6.61
CA ARG A 423 33.80 -22.16 7.19
C ARG A 423 33.90 -21.07 6.14
N LEU A 424 34.71 -21.27 5.09
CA LEU A 424 34.80 -20.31 3.99
C LEU A 424 33.48 -20.19 3.24
N THR A 425 32.80 -21.33 3.00
CA THR A 425 31.47 -21.34 2.36
C THR A 425 30.45 -20.61 3.23
N GLN A 426 30.45 -20.87 4.55
CA GLN A 426 29.59 -20.19 5.51
C GLN A 426 29.84 -18.67 5.56
N LEU A 427 31.12 -18.25 5.55
CA LEU A 427 31.50 -16.84 5.50
C LEU A 427 30.95 -16.14 4.25
N LEU A 428 31.17 -16.74 3.08
CA LEU A 428 30.69 -16.18 1.81
C LEU A 428 29.17 -16.10 1.75
N ASP A 429 28.47 -17.08 2.34
CA ASP A 429 27.02 -17.09 2.40
C ASP A 429 26.49 -15.98 3.31
N GLN A 430 27.05 -15.82 4.52
CA GLN A 430 26.69 -14.72 5.42
C GLN A 430 26.90 -13.33 4.80
N LEU A 431 28.04 -13.14 4.12
CA LEU A 431 28.35 -11.88 3.43
C LEU A 431 27.38 -11.61 2.26
N ARG A 432 26.89 -12.67 1.62
CA ARG A 432 25.93 -12.62 0.53
C ARG A 432 24.52 -12.31 1.02
N GLU A 433 24.09 -12.88 2.14
CA GLU A 433 22.77 -12.61 2.71
C GLU A 433 22.63 -11.15 3.17
N ASN A 434 23.70 -10.58 3.71
CA ASN A 434 23.69 -9.25 4.32
C ASN A 434 24.41 -8.18 3.48
N TYR A 435 24.43 -8.35 2.15
CA TYR A 435 25.31 -7.57 1.27
C TYR A 435 24.95 -6.09 1.17
N LEU A 436 23.69 -5.71 1.43
CA LEU A 436 23.23 -4.32 1.40
C LEU A 436 23.65 -3.58 2.66
N GLU A 437 23.41 -4.19 3.81
CA GLU A 437 23.73 -3.66 5.14
C GLU A 437 25.24 -3.53 5.32
N LEU A 438 26.00 -4.52 4.85
CA LEU A 438 27.45 -4.60 4.99
C LEU A 438 28.23 -4.05 3.78
N GLN A 439 27.53 -3.61 2.73
CA GLN A 439 28.09 -3.08 1.48
C GLN A 439 29.17 -3.97 0.85
N THR A 440 29.02 -5.29 0.93
CA THR A 440 30.06 -6.29 0.56
C THR A 440 30.29 -6.41 -0.95
N ASN A 441 29.45 -5.78 -1.77
CA ASN A 441 29.58 -5.74 -3.23
C ASN A 441 30.95 -5.27 -3.72
N THR A 442 31.63 -4.39 -2.96
CA THR A 442 32.95 -3.86 -3.29
C THR A 442 34.08 -4.89 -3.12
N ILE A 443 33.93 -5.80 -2.16
CA ILE A 443 34.96 -6.80 -1.80
C ILE A 443 34.74 -8.18 -2.42
N PHE A 444 33.53 -8.49 -2.91
CA PHE A 444 33.26 -9.79 -3.54
C PHE A 444 34.25 -10.19 -4.64
N PRO A 445 34.68 -9.32 -5.56
CA PRO A 445 35.70 -9.68 -6.56
C PRO A 445 37.03 -10.14 -5.94
N GLN A 446 37.41 -9.57 -4.79
CA GLN A 446 38.63 -9.96 -4.07
C GLN A 446 38.42 -11.27 -3.30
N LEU A 447 37.27 -11.43 -2.65
CA LEU A 447 36.88 -12.67 -1.97
C LEU A 447 36.84 -13.85 -2.93
N ILE A 448 36.23 -13.68 -4.13
CA ILE A 448 36.23 -14.70 -5.17
C ILE A 448 37.66 -15.12 -5.50
N ARG A 449 38.57 -14.16 -5.71
CA ARG A 449 39.98 -14.42 -6.01
C ARG A 449 40.69 -15.17 -4.88
N ILE A 450 40.48 -14.76 -3.62
CA ILE A 450 41.06 -15.40 -2.43
C ILE A 450 40.57 -16.83 -2.31
N SER A 451 39.28 -17.09 -2.52
CA SER A 451 38.64 -18.40 -2.38
C SER A 451 38.90 -19.37 -3.54
N MET A 452 39.41 -18.90 -4.69
CA MET A 452 39.67 -19.73 -5.88
C MET A 452 40.45 -21.03 -5.61
N PRO A 453 41.56 -21.04 -4.83
CA PRO A 453 42.36 -22.25 -4.62
C PRO A 453 41.60 -23.40 -3.93
N LEU A 454 40.61 -23.08 -3.08
CA LEU A 454 39.74 -24.08 -2.46
C LEU A 454 38.50 -24.37 -3.32
N GLY A 455 38.03 -23.39 -4.10
CA GLY A 455 36.92 -23.57 -5.03
C GLY A 455 37.19 -24.63 -6.11
N THR A 456 38.44 -24.91 -6.45
CA THR A 456 38.80 -26.02 -7.36
C THR A 456 38.92 -27.37 -6.65
N ARG A 457 38.47 -27.50 -5.41
CA ARG A 457 38.51 -28.75 -4.63
C ARG A 457 37.12 -29.18 -4.15
N SER A 458 36.24 -28.22 -3.86
CA SER A 458 34.86 -28.47 -3.42
C SER A 458 33.83 -28.05 -4.49
N PRO A 459 32.88 -28.92 -4.86
CA PRO A 459 31.81 -28.58 -5.79
C PRO A 459 30.83 -27.53 -5.22
N GLU A 460 30.57 -27.56 -3.91
CA GLU A 460 29.69 -26.61 -3.25
C GLU A 460 30.27 -25.19 -3.27
N LEU A 461 31.55 -25.07 -2.91
CA LEU A 461 32.26 -23.80 -2.99
C LEU A 461 32.41 -23.33 -4.44
N ALA A 462 32.67 -24.22 -5.39
CA ALA A 462 32.72 -23.88 -6.82
C ALA A 462 31.40 -23.26 -7.31
N GLN A 463 30.27 -23.86 -6.93
CA GLN A 463 28.94 -23.38 -7.28
C GLN A 463 28.65 -22.02 -6.64
N MET A 464 28.99 -21.83 -5.36
CA MET A 464 28.86 -20.55 -4.66
C MET A 464 29.69 -19.44 -5.34
N LEU A 465 30.96 -19.71 -5.65
CA LEU A 465 31.83 -18.77 -6.35
C LEU A 465 31.31 -18.42 -7.73
N PHE A 466 30.70 -19.38 -8.44
CA PHE A 466 30.11 -19.16 -9.75
C PHE A 466 28.90 -18.22 -9.68
N VAL A 467 28.01 -18.41 -8.69
CA VAL A 467 26.86 -17.53 -8.46
C VAL A 467 27.31 -16.13 -8.05
N LEU A 468 28.26 -16.02 -7.12
CA LEU A 468 28.84 -14.74 -6.69
C LEU A 468 29.52 -14.01 -7.86
N ALA A 469 30.26 -14.73 -8.69
CA ALA A 469 30.91 -14.16 -9.87
C ALA A 469 29.88 -13.64 -10.87
N ALA A 470 28.80 -14.38 -11.12
CA ALA A 470 27.75 -13.97 -12.05
C ALA A 470 26.99 -12.73 -11.56
N SER A 471 26.83 -12.55 -10.25
CA SER A 471 26.13 -11.38 -9.67
C SER A 471 27.01 -10.14 -9.56
N THR A 472 28.34 -10.29 -9.46
CA THR A 472 29.25 -9.18 -9.11
C THR A 472 30.25 -8.79 -10.20
N LEU A 473 30.67 -9.73 -11.06
CA LEU A 473 31.70 -9.44 -12.06
C LEU A 473 31.12 -8.73 -13.29
N PRO A 474 31.82 -7.72 -13.84
CA PRO A 474 31.46 -7.12 -15.11
C PRO A 474 31.65 -8.12 -16.26
N THR A 475 30.94 -7.92 -17.37
CA THR A 475 30.86 -8.83 -18.53
C THR A 475 32.21 -9.41 -18.97
N ASN A 476 33.25 -8.58 -19.14
CA ASN A 476 34.58 -9.05 -19.57
C ASN A 476 35.23 -10.02 -18.57
N ARG A 477 35.13 -9.74 -17.26
CA ARG A 477 35.69 -10.60 -16.21
C ARG A 477 34.83 -11.85 -16.01
N TRP A 478 33.52 -11.71 -16.14
CA TRP A 478 32.59 -12.84 -16.12
C TRP A 478 32.91 -13.83 -17.24
N GLN A 479 33.09 -13.36 -18.48
CA GLN A 479 33.45 -14.23 -19.60
C GLN A 479 34.80 -14.95 -19.38
N GLN A 480 35.79 -14.28 -18.80
CA GLN A 480 37.07 -14.92 -18.44
C GLN A 480 36.88 -15.96 -17.33
N PHE A 481 36.08 -15.66 -16.32
CA PHE A 481 35.80 -16.54 -15.19
C PHE A 481 35.08 -17.83 -15.61
N VAL A 482 34.08 -17.70 -16.48
CA VAL A 482 33.30 -18.82 -17.04
C VAL A 482 34.18 -19.81 -17.82
N ASN A 483 35.30 -19.35 -18.38
CA ASN A 483 36.24 -20.17 -19.15
C ASN A 483 37.37 -20.80 -18.31
N LEU A 484 37.34 -20.71 -16.97
CA LEU A 484 38.35 -21.32 -16.11
C LEU A 484 38.17 -22.86 -16.04
N PRO A 485 39.08 -23.66 -16.62
CA PRO A 485 38.86 -25.11 -16.79
C PRO A 485 38.77 -25.85 -15.45
N HIS A 486 39.56 -25.41 -14.47
CA HIS A 486 39.63 -26.04 -13.15
C HIS A 486 38.37 -25.81 -12.32
N LEU A 487 37.68 -24.68 -12.49
CA LEU A 487 36.41 -24.42 -11.80
C LEU A 487 35.27 -25.14 -12.51
N ALA A 488 35.27 -25.13 -13.84
CA ALA A 488 34.27 -25.79 -14.67
C ALA A 488 34.13 -27.29 -14.34
N ALA A 489 35.25 -27.98 -14.07
CA ALA A 489 35.27 -29.41 -13.74
C ALA A 489 34.46 -29.81 -12.49
N HIS A 490 34.19 -28.86 -11.59
CA HIS A 490 33.44 -29.08 -10.35
C HIS A 490 31.96 -28.62 -10.42
N LEU A 491 31.52 -28.08 -11.55
CA LEU A 491 30.12 -27.70 -11.78
C LEU A 491 29.29 -28.89 -12.26
N SER A 492 27.96 -28.73 -12.34
CA SER A 492 27.05 -29.77 -12.83
C SER A 492 27.38 -30.23 -14.25
N ALA A 493 26.98 -31.47 -14.60
CA ALA A 493 27.25 -32.05 -15.91
C ALA A 493 26.70 -31.21 -17.08
N ASP A 494 25.51 -30.61 -16.92
CA ASP A 494 24.91 -29.76 -17.94
C ASP A 494 25.62 -28.41 -18.07
N THR A 495 26.08 -27.83 -16.96
CA THR A 495 26.93 -26.63 -17.00
C THR A 495 28.25 -26.95 -17.70
N GLN A 496 28.91 -28.06 -17.38
CA GLN A 496 30.14 -28.47 -18.05
C GLN A 496 29.96 -28.64 -19.56
N ARG A 497 28.85 -29.25 -20.00
CA ARG A 497 28.51 -29.37 -21.42
C ARG A 497 28.30 -28.01 -22.08
N LEU A 498 27.55 -27.10 -21.43
CA LEU A 498 27.36 -25.74 -21.93
C LEU A 498 28.70 -25.01 -22.09
N LEU A 499 29.57 -25.06 -21.06
CA LEU A 499 30.87 -24.39 -21.09
C LEU A 499 31.77 -24.90 -22.21
N LYS A 500 31.71 -26.20 -22.56
CA LYS A 500 32.43 -26.74 -23.72
C LYS A 500 31.95 -26.12 -25.04
N HIS A 501 30.64 -25.98 -25.23
CA HIS A 501 30.08 -25.31 -26.42
C HIS A 501 30.38 -23.80 -26.47
N LEU A 502 30.59 -23.16 -25.31
CA LEU A 502 30.95 -21.74 -25.24
C LEU A 502 32.44 -21.47 -25.47
N SER A 503 33.31 -22.41 -25.10
CA SER A 503 34.77 -22.25 -25.12
C SER A 503 35.45 -22.84 -26.37
N ALA A 504 34.87 -23.89 -26.96
CA ALA A 504 35.37 -24.52 -28.18
C ALA A 504 34.40 -24.29 -29.34
N PHE A 505 34.94 -24.13 -30.55
CA PHE A 505 34.16 -24.27 -31.79
C PHE A 505 33.85 -25.77 -31.98
N ASP A 506 32.96 -26.30 -31.13
CA ASP A 506 32.41 -27.63 -31.28
C ASP A 506 31.37 -27.58 -32.40
N PRO A 507 31.64 -28.22 -33.56
CA PRO A 507 30.73 -28.19 -34.70
C PRO A 507 29.47 -29.04 -34.46
N SER A 508 29.39 -29.78 -33.35
CA SER A 508 28.18 -30.53 -32.99
C SER A 508 27.07 -29.59 -32.52
N ALA A 509 25.83 -29.90 -32.91
CA ALA A 509 24.65 -29.17 -32.48
C ALA A 509 24.45 -29.36 -30.96
N PRO A 510 24.20 -28.28 -30.20
CA PRO A 510 24.00 -28.38 -28.77
C PRO A 510 22.71 -29.17 -28.46
N PRO A 511 22.69 -29.96 -27.36
CA PRO A 511 21.47 -30.55 -26.84
C PRO A 511 20.35 -29.53 -26.64
N PHE A 512 19.11 -29.94 -26.96
CA PHE A 512 17.92 -29.12 -26.72
C PHE A 512 17.75 -28.81 -25.22
N GLY A 513 17.47 -27.56 -24.89
CA GLY A 513 17.28 -27.04 -23.54
C GLY A 513 18.57 -26.83 -22.74
N LEU A 514 19.76 -27.03 -23.33
CA LEU A 514 21.03 -27.04 -22.59
C LEU A 514 21.26 -25.77 -21.76
N LEU A 515 20.95 -24.60 -22.31
CA LEU A 515 21.14 -23.32 -21.62
C LEU A 515 20.24 -23.21 -20.36
N ASN A 516 18.99 -23.67 -20.46
CA ASN A 516 18.05 -23.67 -19.35
C ASN A 516 18.42 -24.72 -18.28
N HIS A 517 18.75 -25.94 -18.69
CA HIS A 517 19.18 -27.01 -17.78
C HIS A 517 20.45 -26.63 -17.00
N ALA A 518 21.43 -26.02 -17.67
CA ALA A 518 22.63 -25.51 -17.02
C ALA A 518 22.30 -24.46 -15.96
N ALA A 519 21.43 -23.49 -16.27
CA ALA A 519 20.99 -22.48 -15.30
C ALA A 519 20.18 -23.09 -14.13
N ALA A 520 19.30 -24.06 -14.40
CA ALA A 520 18.49 -24.73 -13.40
C ALA A 520 19.32 -25.51 -12.38
N SER A 521 20.52 -25.96 -12.76
CA SER A 521 21.43 -26.66 -11.83
C SER A 521 21.93 -25.81 -10.66
N PHE A 522 21.70 -24.50 -10.69
CA PHE A 522 22.02 -23.57 -9.60
C PHE A 522 20.88 -23.34 -8.60
N GLY A 523 19.78 -24.08 -8.73
CA GLY A 523 18.59 -23.97 -7.88
C GLY A 523 17.64 -22.86 -8.33
N GLU A 524 16.37 -22.97 -7.91
CA GLU A 524 15.29 -22.06 -8.35
C GLU A 524 15.57 -20.59 -8.03
N THR A 525 16.21 -20.32 -6.88
CA THR A 525 16.56 -18.95 -6.45
C THR A 525 17.51 -18.24 -7.42
N TRP A 526 18.48 -18.96 -7.98
CA TRP A 526 19.56 -18.38 -8.77
C TRP A 526 19.44 -18.64 -10.28
N GLN A 527 18.55 -19.55 -10.68
CA GLN A 527 18.29 -19.87 -12.07
C GLN A 527 18.04 -18.61 -12.94
N PRO A 528 17.22 -17.61 -12.54
CA PRO A 528 17.00 -16.43 -13.37
C PRO A 528 18.29 -15.63 -13.63
N LEU A 529 19.11 -15.42 -12.60
CA LEU A 529 20.40 -14.75 -12.73
C LEU A 529 21.33 -15.55 -13.63
N MET A 530 21.49 -16.85 -13.36
CA MET A 530 22.38 -17.71 -14.15
C MET A 530 21.96 -17.75 -15.61
N LEU A 531 20.66 -17.85 -15.87
CA LEU A 531 20.14 -17.90 -17.23
C LEU A 531 20.47 -16.62 -18.01
N ILE A 532 20.28 -15.44 -17.40
CA ILE A 532 20.64 -14.16 -18.03
C ILE A 532 22.14 -14.08 -18.30
N ARG A 533 22.97 -14.43 -17.32
CA ARG A 533 24.44 -14.29 -17.40
C ARG A 533 25.10 -15.34 -18.30
N LEU A 534 24.55 -16.55 -18.39
CA LEU A 534 25.00 -17.56 -19.33
C LEU A 534 24.51 -17.26 -20.75
N ALA A 535 23.29 -16.73 -20.91
CA ALA A 535 22.79 -16.25 -22.19
C ALA A 535 23.63 -15.08 -22.74
N GLU A 536 24.10 -14.18 -21.87
CA GLU A 536 25.05 -13.12 -22.25
C GLU A 536 26.33 -13.71 -22.85
N VAL A 537 26.93 -14.72 -22.20
CA VAL A 537 28.14 -15.37 -22.69
C VAL A 537 27.88 -16.13 -24.00
N ALA A 538 26.73 -16.81 -24.13
CA ALA A 538 26.34 -17.49 -25.36
C ALA A 538 26.19 -16.52 -26.54
N ALA A 539 25.55 -15.37 -26.31
CA ALA A 539 25.41 -14.33 -27.33
C ALA A 539 26.76 -13.70 -27.70
N LEU A 540 27.65 -13.45 -26.73
CA LEU A 540 29.02 -12.97 -26.97
C LEU A 540 29.87 -13.97 -27.76
N ALA A 541 29.67 -15.27 -27.51
CA ALA A 541 30.32 -16.35 -28.25
C ALA A 541 29.67 -16.62 -29.63
N THR A 542 28.66 -15.83 -30.02
CA THR A 542 27.87 -16.02 -31.27
C THR A 542 27.19 -17.39 -31.39
N ARG A 543 26.97 -18.07 -30.26
CA ARG A 543 26.30 -19.38 -30.16
C ARG A 543 24.79 -19.22 -30.05
N TYR A 544 24.18 -18.63 -31.08
CA TYR A 544 22.72 -18.41 -31.12
C TYR A 544 21.91 -19.71 -31.25
N ASP A 545 22.57 -20.81 -31.61
CA ASP A 545 22.03 -22.17 -31.64
C ASP A 545 21.66 -22.72 -30.25
N LEU A 546 22.16 -22.11 -29.17
CA LEU A 546 21.78 -22.41 -27.79
C LEU A 546 20.44 -21.77 -27.36
N PHE A 547 19.86 -20.89 -28.19
CA PHE A 547 18.60 -20.20 -27.92
C PHE A 547 17.45 -20.89 -28.65
N ASP A 548 16.90 -21.90 -27.99
CA ASP A 548 15.85 -22.77 -28.49
C ASP A 548 14.48 -22.53 -27.81
N MET A 549 13.54 -23.42 -28.11
CA MET A 549 12.16 -23.39 -27.63
C MET A 549 11.98 -23.68 -26.13
N ASP A 550 13.05 -24.04 -25.41
CA ASP A 550 13.03 -24.23 -23.95
C ASP A 550 13.74 -23.08 -23.22
N SER A 551 14.88 -22.63 -23.76
CA SER A 551 15.70 -21.56 -23.17
C SER A 551 15.14 -20.15 -23.35
N LEU A 552 14.55 -19.81 -24.51
CA LEU A 552 13.93 -18.49 -24.73
C LEU A 552 12.72 -18.21 -23.83
N PRO A 553 11.76 -19.14 -23.63
CA PRO A 553 10.69 -18.94 -22.65
C PRO A 553 11.24 -18.76 -21.23
N ALA A 554 12.22 -19.56 -20.83
CA ALA A 554 12.85 -19.42 -19.51
C ALA A 554 13.55 -18.05 -19.37
N LEU A 555 14.19 -17.55 -20.42
CA LEU A 555 14.83 -16.24 -20.43
C LEU A 555 13.79 -15.09 -20.38
N ALA A 556 12.64 -15.26 -21.05
CA ALA A 556 11.52 -14.33 -20.94
C ALA A 556 10.95 -14.29 -19.52
N ALA A 557 10.81 -15.44 -18.85
CA ALA A 557 10.43 -15.49 -17.44
C ALA A 557 11.48 -14.83 -16.54
N ALA A 558 12.77 -15.07 -16.78
CA ALA A 558 13.85 -14.42 -16.03
C ALA A 558 13.86 -12.89 -16.20
N ALA A 559 13.51 -12.38 -17.39
CA ALA A 559 13.40 -10.96 -17.67
C ALA A 559 12.33 -10.23 -16.83
N ALA A 560 11.33 -10.95 -16.35
CA ALA A 560 10.28 -10.43 -15.47
C ALA A 560 10.66 -10.36 -13.97
N THR A 561 11.83 -10.90 -13.59
CA THR A 561 12.32 -10.88 -12.19
C THR A 561 13.14 -9.62 -11.87
N ASP A 562 13.49 -9.42 -10.60
CA ASP A 562 14.40 -8.35 -10.16
C ASP A 562 15.79 -8.44 -10.80
N TRP A 563 16.25 -9.66 -11.12
CA TRP A 563 17.49 -9.85 -11.89
C TRP A 563 17.37 -9.32 -13.30
N GLY A 564 16.19 -9.46 -13.92
CA GLY A 564 15.88 -8.80 -15.18
C GLY A 564 16.02 -7.28 -15.09
N ALA A 565 15.61 -6.68 -13.97
CA ALA A 565 15.77 -5.24 -13.73
C ALA A 565 17.23 -4.81 -13.64
N ARG A 566 18.05 -5.57 -12.90
CA ARG A 566 19.49 -5.33 -12.78
C ARG A 566 20.24 -5.47 -14.12
N TYR A 567 19.82 -6.41 -14.96
CA TYR A 567 20.47 -6.75 -16.24
C TYR A 567 19.65 -6.33 -17.48
N ASP A 568 18.87 -5.26 -17.38
CA ASP A 568 18.01 -4.74 -18.45
C ASP A 568 18.76 -4.53 -19.77
N GLN A 569 19.91 -3.86 -19.70
CA GLN A 569 20.73 -3.55 -20.86
C GLN A 569 21.27 -4.82 -21.53
N THR A 570 21.68 -5.82 -20.73
CA THR A 570 22.14 -7.11 -21.24
C THR A 570 21.01 -7.84 -21.98
N LEU A 571 19.81 -7.90 -21.41
CA LEU A 571 18.65 -8.55 -22.04
C LEU A 571 18.26 -7.88 -23.35
N ARG A 572 18.20 -6.54 -23.38
CA ARG A 572 17.92 -5.78 -24.61
C ARG A 572 19.03 -5.98 -25.65
N TRP A 573 20.29 -6.01 -25.22
CA TRP A 573 21.41 -6.31 -26.11
C TRP A 573 21.32 -7.71 -26.71
N ILE A 574 20.98 -8.74 -25.92
CA ILE A 574 20.74 -10.10 -26.42
C ILE A 574 19.65 -10.08 -27.50
N VAL A 575 18.49 -9.44 -27.25
CA VAL A 575 17.41 -9.34 -28.23
C VAL A 575 17.85 -8.63 -29.52
N ARG A 576 18.65 -7.56 -29.40
CA ARG A 576 19.20 -6.84 -30.57
C ARG A 576 20.15 -7.68 -31.42
N ASN A 577 20.88 -8.62 -30.84
CA ASN A 577 21.72 -9.54 -31.61
C ASN A 577 20.89 -10.47 -32.53
N PHE A 578 19.63 -10.74 -32.16
CA PHE A 578 18.67 -11.46 -33.01
C PHE A 578 18.00 -10.58 -34.07
N TYR A 579 18.48 -9.36 -34.30
CA TYR A 579 17.93 -8.48 -35.36
C TYR A 579 18.36 -8.87 -36.77
N SER A 580 19.25 -9.84 -36.97
CA SER A 580 19.55 -10.29 -38.33
C SER A 580 18.38 -11.11 -38.90
N ASP A 581 17.98 -10.81 -40.14
CA ASP A 581 16.81 -11.45 -40.77
C ASP A 581 16.98 -12.98 -40.91
N ASN A 582 18.23 -13.45 -41.06
CA ASN A 582 18.57 -14.87 -41.11
C ASN A 582 18.34 -15.58 -39.76
N LEU A 583 18.81 -15.00 -38.65
CA LEU A 583 18.64 -15.59 -37.31
C LEU A 583 17.18 -15.58 -36.87
N LEU A 584 16.45 -14.51 -37.17
CA LEU A 584 15.04 -14.41 -36.82
C LEU A 584 14.19 -15.43 -37.62
N THR A 585 14.55 -15.69 -38.88
CA THR A 585 13.89 -16.71 -39.70
C THR A 585 14.21 -18.13 -39.22
N SER A 586 15.46 -18.39 -38.82
CA SER A 586 15.85 -19.72 -38.30
C SER A 586 15.23 -20.06 -36.94
N LEU A 587 14.99 -19.05 -36.08
CA LEU A 587 14.28 -19.23 -34.82
C LEU A 587 12.81 -19.65 -35.00
N GLY A 588 12.18 -19.19 -36.07
CA GLY A 588 10.78 -19.42 -36.37
C GLY A 588 9.81 -18.57 -35.54
N ALA A 589 8.53 -18.63 -35.91
CA ALA A 589 7.45 -17.77 -35.41
C ALA A 589 7.20 -17.88 -33.89
N LYS A 590 7.31 -19.10 -33.34
CA LYS A 590 7.01 -19.38 -31.91
C LYS A 590 8.16 -18.94 -30.99
N SER A 591 9.41 -19.17 -31.37
CA SER A 591 10.57 -18.74 -30.58
C SER A 591 10.72 -17.22 -30.60
N ALA A 592 10.45 -16.59 -31.75
CA ALA A 592 10.55 -15.16 -31.92
C ALA A 592 9.59 -14.36 -31.01
N SER A 593 8.44 -14.93 -30.60
CA SER A 593 7.53 -14.23 -29.69
C SER A 593 8.12 -14.03 -28.30
N TYR A 594 9.02 -14.92 -27.83
CA TYR A 594 9.69 -14.74 -26.53
C TYR A 594 10.65 -13.55 -26.54
N LEU A 595 11.24 -13.19 -27.68
CA LEU A 595 12.00 -11.94 -27.81
C LEU A 595 11.11 -10.71 -27.58
N ALA A 596 9.86 -10.76 -28.05
CA ALA A 596 8.88 -9.71 -27.79
C ALA A 596 8.43 -9.71 -26.32
N GLN A 597 8.25 -10.88 -25.69
CA GLN A 597 7.95 -10.98 -24.25
C GLN A 597 9.07 -10.38 -23.39
N ILE A 598 10.34 -10.63 -23.72
CA ILE A 598 11.48 -10.00 -23.03
C ILE A 598 11.37 -8.47 -23.12
N LEU A 599 11.21 -7.91 -24.32
CA LEU A 599 11.11 -6.45 -24.50
C LEU A 599 9.90 -5.84 -23.78
N LEU A 600 8.78 -6.56 -23.76
CA LEU A 600 7.57 -6.14 -23.06
C LEU A 600 7.76 -6.15 -21.53
N ALA A 601 8.34 -7.22 -20.96
CA ALA A 601 8.69 -7.31 -19.54
C ALA A 601 9.71 -6.23 -19.12
N ARG A 602 10.62 -5.89 -20.04
CA ARG A 602 11.63 -4.84 -19.86
C ARG A 602 11.12 -3.42 -20.12
N ARG A 603 9.83 -3.23 -20.40
CA ARG A 603 9.19 -1.92 -20.70
C ARG A 603 9.86 -1.16 -21.87
N ALA A 604 10.50 -1.89 -22.78
CA ALA A 604 11.20 -1.33 -23.93
C ALA A 604 10.27 -1.19 -25.14
N TYR A 605 9.20 -0.39 -25.00
CA TYR A 605 8.06 -0.40 -25.93
C TYR A 605 8.39 0.03 -27.37
N ALA A 606 9.35 0.95 -27.56
CA ALA A 606 9.81 1.33 -28.90
C ALA A 606 10.48 0.14 -29.62
N GLU A 607 11.43 -0.52 -28.94
CA GLU A 607 12.10 -1.72 -29.47
C GLU A 607 11.15 -2.88 -29.66
N LEU A 608 10.15 -3.04 -28.77
CA LEU A 608 9.08 -4.02 -28.93
C LEU A 608 8.34 -3.79 -30.24
N THR A 609 7.95 -2.54 -30.53
CA THR A 609 7.19 -2.20 -31.73
C THR A 609 8.00 -2.48 -32.99
N ASP A 610 9.26 -2.06 -33.02
CA ASP A 610 10.17 -2.33 -34.14
C ASP A 610 10.34 -3.84 -34.37
N GLN A 611 10.49 -4.61 -33.28
CA GLN A 611 10.65 -6.05 -33.36
C GLN A 611 9.37 -6.74 -33.85
N LEU A 612 8.18 -6.30 -33.40
CA LEU A 612 6.90 -6.83 -33.87
C LEU A 612 6.67 -6.52 -35.36
N LEU A 613 7.01 -5.32 -35.82
CA LEU A 613 6.91 -4.95 -37.25
C LEU A 613 7.87 -5.77 -38.11
N ARG A 614 9.09 -6.03 -37.63
CA ARG A 614 10.05 -6.90 -38.30
C ARG A 614 9.55 -8.35 -38.38
N GLN A 615 9.05 -8.90 -37.27
CA GLN A 615 8.45 -10.23 -37.26
C GLN A 615 7.27 -10.33 -38.21
N ARG A 616 6.40 -9.30 -38.26
CA ARG A 616 5.31 -9.22 -39.24
C ARG A 616 5.81 -9.31 -40.67
N ARG A 617 6.88 -8.57 -41.01
CA ARG A 617 7.47 -8.54 -42.35
C ARG A 617 8.11 -9.88 -42.75
N LEU A 618 8.81 -10.54 -41.84
CA LEU A 618 9.62 -11.73 -42.17
C LEU A 618 8.88 -13.04 -41.94
N LEU A 619 8.21 -13.20 -40.79
CA LEU A 619 7.61 -14.46 -40.35
C LEU A 619 6.13 -14.58 -40.77
N TYR A 620 5.46 -13.44 -40.95
CA TYR A 620 4.03 -13.36 -41.23
C TYR A 620 3.70 -12.55 -42.50
N ALA A 621 4.61 -12.56 -43.48
CA ALA A 621 4.51 -11.76 -44.71
C ALA A 621 3.24 -12.03 -45.54
N ALA A 622 2.80 -13.29 -45.60
CA ALA A 622 1.65 -13.70 -46.39
C ALA A 622 0.34 -13.16 -45.80
N GLU A 623 -0.61 -12.77 -46.65
CA GLU A 623 -1.90 -12.19 -46.23
C GLU A 623 -2.70 -13.13 -45.31
N ASN A 624 -2.66 -14.44 -45.58
CA ASN A 624 -3.29 -15.46 -44.76
C ASN A 624 -2.65 -15.65 -43.35
N LYS A 625 -1.49 -15.04 -43.08
CA LYS A 625 -0.79 -15.12 -41.79
C LYS A 625 -1.01 -13.89 -40.88
N GLN A 626 -1.76 -12.88 -41.31
CA GLN A 626 -2.04 -11.69 -40.48
C GLN A 626 -2.83 -12.04 -39.21
N LEU A 627 -3.75 -13.01 -39.28
CA LEU A 627 -4.46 -13.54 -38.13
C LEU A 627 -3.53 -14.23 -37.12
N ALA A 628 -2.57 -15.02 -37.61
CA ALA A 628 -1.59 -15.69 -36.77
C ALA A 628 -0.65 -14.68 -36.09
N PHE A 629 -0.28 -13.60 -36.78
CA PHE A 629 0.49 -12.49 -36.21
C PHE A 629 -0.27 -11.80 -35.06
N ALA A 630 -1.54 -11.47 -35.28
CA ALA A 630 -2.35 -10.80 -34.27
C ALA A 630 -2.62 -11.72 -33.05
N ALA A 631 -2.82 -13.02 -33.27
CA ALA A 631 -2.93 -14.02 -32.21
C ALA A 631 -1.63 -14.16 -31.39
N MET A 632 -0.46 -14.08 -32.04
CA MET A 632 0.83 -14.06 -31.36
C MET A 632 0.94 -12.82 -30.44
N ILE A 633 0.51 -11.65 -30.89
CA ILE A 633 0.52 -10.43 -30.06
C ILE A 633 -0.41 -10.56 -28.83
N ARG A 634 -1.63 -11.10 -28.99
CA ARG A 634 -2.51 -11.39 -27.84
C ARG A 634 -1.78 -12.24 -26.82
N ARG A 635 -1.13 -13.32 -27.27
CA ARG A 635 -0.38 -14.23 -26.41
C ARG A 635 0.76 -13.52 -25.69
N VAL A 636 1.52 -12.66 -26.38
CA VAL A 636 2.61 -11.89 -25.76
C VAL A 636 2.09 -11.02 -24.62
N PHE A 637 0.98 -10.30 -24.79
CA PHE A 637 0.41 -9.48 -23.72
C PHE A 637 -0.29 -10.29 -22.62
N ALA A 638 -0.87 -11.45 -22.96
CA ALA A 638 -1.55 -12.33 -22.01
C ALA A 638 -0.57 -13.09 -21.09
N GLU A 639 0.58 -13.53 -21.63
CA GLU A 639 1.56 -14.35 -20.90
C GLU A 639 2.67 -13.53 -20.23
N THR A 640 2.87 -12.26 -20.61
CA THR A 640 3.92 -11.42 -20.01
C THR A 640 3.37 -10.65 -18.82
N PRO A 641 3.95 -10.80 -17.61
CA PRO A 641 3.54 -10.00 -16.48
C PRO A 641 3.96 -8.54 -16.66
N LEU A 642 2.99 -7.63 -16.69
CA LEU A 642 3.23 -6.18 -16.59
C LEU A 642 2.55 -5.61 -15.35
N PRO A 643 3.11 -4.57 -14.72
CA PRO A 643 2.35 -3.78 -13.75
C PRO A 643 1.15 -3.11 -14.43
N VAL A 644 0.00 -3.09 -13.76
CA VAL A 644 -1.25 -2.50 -14.27
C VAL A 644 -1.05 -1.06 -14.77
N ALA A 645 -0.25 -0.25 -14.05
CA ALA A 645 0.03 1.14 -14.39
C ALA A 645 0.77 1.33 -15.73
N GLU A 646 1.49 0.30 -16.20
CA GLU A 646 2.31 0.34 -17.41
C GLU A 646 1.54 -0.14 -18.65
N VAL A 647 0.39 -0.79 -18.47
CA VAL A 647 -0.42 -1.34 -19.58
C VAL A 647 -0.86 -0.25 -20.57
N PRO A 648 -1.39 0.92 -20.15
CA PRO A 648 -1.78 1.96 -21.09
C PRO A 648 -0.60 2.48 -21.92
N ALA A 649 0.57 2.68 -21.28
CA ALA A 649 1.77 3.16 -21.96
C ALA A 649 2.27 2.16 -23.01
N ALA A 650 2.25 0.86 -22.70
CA ALA A 650 2.62 -0.19 -23.63
C ALA A 650 1.72 -0.23 -24.87
N LEU A 651 0.39 -0.14 -24.68
CA LEU A 651 -0.59 -0.18 -25.77
C LEU A 651 -0.53 1.09 -26.62
N GLN A 652 -0.38 2.27 -26.00
CA GLN A 652 -0.23 3.54 -26.69
C GLN A 652 1.05 3.56 -27.54
N ALA A 653 2.15 2.99 -27.05
CA ALA A 653 3.38 2.88 -27.82
C ALA A 653 3.24 2.00 -29.07
N LEU A 654 2.48 0.89 -28.99
CA LEU A 654 2.18 0.07 -30.16
C LEU A 654 1.33 0.82 -31.20
N GLU A 655 0.34 1.57 -30.72
CA GLU A 655 -0.54 2.39 -31.57
C GLU A 655 0.27 3.49 -32.28
N ALA A 656 1.08 4.24 -31.54
CA ALA A 656 1.96 5.28 -32.07
C ALA A 656 3.03 4.73 -33.03
N GLY A 657 3.52 3.52 -32.78
CA GLY A 657 4.50 2.84 -33.63
C GLY A 657 3.90 2.16 -34.87
N GLY A 658 2.59 2.30 -35.13
CA GLY A 658 1.97 1.87 -36.38
C GLY A 658 1.58 0.39 -36.46
N ILE A 659 1.35 -0.27 -35.33
CA ILE A 659 0.75 -1.61 -35.31
C ILE A 659 -0.67 -1.55 -35.87
N LYS A 660 -1.00 -2.47 -36.79
CA LYS A 660 -2.31 -2.50 -37.45
C LYS A 660 -3.48 -2.71 -36.45
N PRO A 661 -4.69 -2.18 -36.73
CA PRO A 661 -5.81 -2.23 -35.79
C PRO A 661 -6.19 -3.63 -35.27
N LEU A 662 -6.19 -4.66 -36.11
CA LEU A 662 -6.49 -6.04 -35.67
C LEU A 662 -5.49 -6.55 -34.62
N ALA A 663 -4.19 -6.28 -34.83
CA ALA A 663 -3.14 -6.66 -33.89
C ALA A 663 -3.21 -5.83 -32.61
N LEU A 664 -3.55 -4.54 -32.72
CA LEU A 664 -3.72 -3.64 -31.59
C LEU A 664 -4.91 -4.05 -30.71
N ILE A 665 -6.06 -4.39 -31.31
CA ILE A 665 -7.24 -4.92 -30.62
C ILE A 665 -6.88 -6.19 -29.84
N LEU A 666 -6.15 -7.11 -30.47
CA LEU A 666 -5.73 -8.34 -29.81
C LEU A 666 -4.66 -8.12 -28.73
N ALA A 667 -3.84 -7.07 -28.82
CA ALA A 667 -2.96 -6.64 -27.73
C ALA A 667 -3.76 -6.13 -26.52
N HIS A 668 -4.78 -5.31 -26.74
CA HIS A 668 -5.69 -4.82 -25.69
C HIS A 668 -6.40 -5.99 -25.00
N THR A 669 -6.92 -6.95 -25.77
CA THR A 669 -7.53 -8.16 -25.23
C THR A 669 -6.53 -8.96 -24.39
N GLY A 670 -5.32 -9.21 -24.90
CA GLY A 670 -4.30 -9.95 -24.15
C GLY A 670 -3.91 -9.25 -22.85
N ALA A 671 -3.84 -7.91 -22.86
CA ALA A 671 -3.55 -7.13 -21.65
C ALA A 671 -4.68 -7.20 -20.62
N LEU A 672 -5.94 -7.18 -21.05
CA LEU A 672 -7.08 -7.37 -20.15
C LEU A 672 -7.09 -8.79 -19.57
N GLU A 673 -6.77 -9.80 -20.38
CA GLU A 673 -6.69 -11.20 -19.97
C GLU A 673 -5.62 -11.47 -18.90
N SER A 674 -4.40 -10.94 -19.07
CA SER A 674 -3.32 -11.12 -18.09
C SER A 674 -3.67 -10.57 -16.71
N HIS A 675 -4.50 -9.53 -16.67
CA HIS A 675 -5.00 -8.89 -15.46
C HIS A 675 -6.37 -9.40 -15.03
N LYS A 676 -6.84 -10.53 -15.56
CA LYS A 676 -8.16 -11.13 -15.26
C LYS A 676 -9.30 -10.12 -15.36
N TRP A 677 -9.19 -9.21 -16.31
CA TRP A 677 -10.15 -8.14 -16.54
C TRP A 677 -10.42 -7.26 -15.29
N SER A 678 -9.36 -6.83 -14.63
CA SER A 678 -9.41 -5.92 -13.48
C SER A 678 -10.04 -4.55 -13.80
N ALA A 679 -10.78 -3.97 -12.85
CA ALA A 679 -11.38 -2.63 -12.97
C ALA A 679 -10.35 -1.50 -13.08
N ALA A 680 -9.12 -1.73 -12.64
CA ALA A 680 -8.04 -0.76 -12.82
C ALA A 680 -7.66 -0.51 -14.30
N LEU A 681 -8.23 -1.28 -15.24
CA LEU A 681 -8.04 -1.14 -16.68
C LEU A 681 -9.33 -0.73 -17.43
N ASP A 682 -10.30 -0.12 -16.75
CA ASP A 682 -11.56 0.36 -17.38
C ASP A 682 -11.31 1.29 -18.58
N ASP A 683 -10.29 2.15 -18.51
CA ASP A 683 -9.90 3.02 -19.63
C ASP A 683 -9.43 2.22 -20.85
N VAL A 684 -8.68 1.13 -20.62
CA VAL A 684 -8.20 0.23 -21.68
C VAL A 684 -9.37 -0.53 -22.32
N ALA A 685 -10.33 -1.00 -21.51
CA ALA A 685 -11.54 -1.63 -22.01
C ALA A 685 -12.39 -0.64 -22.84
N THR A 686 -12.51 0.61 -22.37
CA THR A 686 -13.24 1.68 -23.08
C THR A 686 -12.58 2.04 -24.41
N HIS A 687 -11.25 2.13 -24.45
CA HIS A 687 -10.51 2.34 -25.70
C HIS A 687 -10.68 1.16 -26.66
N LEU A 688 -10.67 -0.07 -26.16
CA LEU A 688 -10.94 -1.27 -26.95
C LEU A 688 -12.33 -1.23 -27.61
N VAL A 689 -13.38 -0.84 -26.87
CA VAL A 689 -14.73 -0.66 -27.45
C VAL A 689 -14.73 0.41 -28.54
N THR A 690 -13.99 1.50 -28.33
CA THR A 690 -13.87 2.59 -29.31
C THR A 690 -13.18 2.14 -30.59
N LEU A 691 -12.07 1.41 -30.47
CA LEU A 691 -11.33 0.83 -31.60
C LEU A 691 -12.20 -0.15 -32.40
N LEU A 692 -12.95 -1.02 -31.72
CA LEU A 692 -13.89 -1.95 -32.34
C LEU A 692 -15.00 -1.21 -33.11
N GLY A 693 -15.57 -0.15 -32.52
CA GLY A 693 -16.61 0.65 -33.16
C GLY A 693 -16.14 1.38 -34.43
N GLN A 694 -14.90 1.86 -34.44
CA GLN A 694 -14.30 2.55 -35.59
C GLN A 694 -13.91 1.60 -36.73
N GLN A 695 -13.53 0.35 -36.42
CA GLN A 695 -12.93 -0.59 -37.37
C GLN A 695 -13.87 -1.76 -37.70
N ARG A 696 -15.01 -1.48 -38.33
CA ARG A 696 -16.07 -2.47 -38.63
C ARG A 696 -15.59 -3.71 -39.39
N MET A 697 -14.63 -3.56 -40.31
CA MET A 697 -14.07 -4.67 -41.08
C MET A 697 -13.28 -5.67 -40.21
N VAL A 698 -12.74 -5.23 -39.08
CA VAL A 698 -11.96 -6.07 -38.17
C VAL A 698 -12.84 -7.01 -37.35
N ILE A 699 -14.06 -6.57 -37.00
CA ILE A 699 -15.04 -7.36 -36.26
C ILE A 699 -15.41 -8.65 -37.03
N GLU A 700 -15.43 -8.60 -38.36
CA GLU A 700 -15.77 -9.76 -39.20
C GLU A 700 -14.75 -10.90 -39.08
N VAL A 701 -13.49 -10.53 -38.85
CA VAL A 701 -12.34 -11.43 -38.75
C VAL A 701 -12.09 -11.84 -37.29
N LEU A 702 -12.60 -11.06 -36.34
CA LEU A 702 -12.46 -11.33 -34.91
C LEU A 702 -13.29 -12.54 -34.50
N ARG A 703 -12.74 -13.35 -33.59
CA ARG A 703 -13.45 -14.49 -33.02
C ARG A 703 -14.52 -14.01 -32.01
N PRO A 704 -15.71 -14.64 -31.96
CA PRO A 704 -16.80 -14.21 -31.07
C PRO A 704 -16.47 -14.22 -29.58
N ASP A 705 -15.58 -15.12 -29.13
CA ASP A 705 -15.16 -15.26 -27.73
C ASP A 705 -14.60 -13.95 -27.15
N VAL A 706 -13.79 -13.22 -27.91
CA VAL A 706 -13.21 -11.94 -27.49
C VAL A 706 -14.30 -10.90 -27.19
N LEU A 707 -15.33 -10.84 -28.02
CA LEU A 707 -16.44 -9.89 -27.84
C LEU A 707 -17.34 -10.33 -26.68
N THR A 708 -17.59 -11.63 -26.54
CA THR A 708 -18.38 -12.18 -25.42
C THR A 708 -17.71 -11.91 -24.08
N ASP A 709 -16.38 -12.05 -23.98
CA ASP A 709 -15.66 -11.76 -22.74
C ASP A 709 -15.69 -10.26 -22.39
N LEU A 710 -15.63 -9.39 -23.40
CA LEU A 710 -15.84 -7.95 -23.22
C LEU A 710 -17.29 -7.60 -22.83
N VAL A 711 -18.29 -8.35 -23.28
CA VAL A 711 -19.68 -8.17 -22.79
C VAL A 711 -19.78 -8.61 -21.33
N LYS A 712 -19.27 -9.80 -20.98
CA LYS A 712 -19.25 -10.29 -19.58
C LYS A 712 -18.59 -9.29 -18.64
N TYR A 713 -17.48 -8.69 -19.06
CA TYR A 713 -16.78 -7.63 -18.33
C TYR A 713 -17.69 -6.48 -17.89
N TYR A 714 -18.49 -5.95 -18.82
CA TYR A 714 -19.39 -4.83 -18.55
C TYR A 714 -20.65 -5.28 -17.81
N VAL A 715 -21.13 -6.51 -18.03
CA VAL A 715 -22.24 -7.10 -17.28
C VAL A 715 -21.89 -7.28 -15.80
N GLU A 716 -20.70 -7.80 -15.48
CA GLU A 716 -20.22 -7.94 -14.09
C GLU A 716 -20.18 -6.58 -13.36
N ARG A 717 -19.92 -5.49 -14.09
CA ARG A 717 -19.89 -4.10 -13.58
C ARG A 717 -21.25 -3.41 -13.59
N ARG A 718 -22.29 -4.06 -14.13
CA ARG A 718 -23.61 -3.47 -14.37
C ARG A 718 -23.60 -2.21 -15.24
N ASP A 719 -22.65 -2.11 -16.19
CA ASP A 719 -22.66 -1.07 -17.21
C ASP A 719 -23.49 -1.53 -18.42
N THR A 720 -24.80 -1.34 -18.30
CA THR A 720 -25.79 -1.67 -19.34
C THR A 720 -25.46 -0.98 -20.66
N ALA A 721 -25.01 0.28 -20.65
CA ALA A 721 -24.78 1.02 -21.89
C ALA A 721 -23.59 0.46 -22.68
N ALA A 722 -22.48 0.13 -22.01
CA ALA A 722 -21.32 -0.47 -22.65
C ALA A 722 -21.58 -1.92 -23.09
N ALA A 723 -22.24 -2.71 -22.25
CA ALA A 723 -22.62 -4.09 -22.59
C ALA A 723 -23.49 -4.15 -23.86
N VAL A 724 -24.51 -3.29 -23.96
CA VAL A 724 -25.37 -3.17 -25.14
C VAL A 724 -24.59 -2.73 -26.39
N ARG A 725 -23.69 -1.74 -26.25
CA ARG A 725 -22.84 -1.29 -27.38
C ARG A 725 -22.00 -2.42 -27.95
N VAL A 726 -21.35 -3.22 -27.10
CA VAL A 726 -20.51 -4.34 -27.55
C VAL A 726 -21.36 -5.49 -28.10
N ALA A 727 -22.51 -5.80 -27.47
CA ALA A 727 -23.44 -6.82 -27.93
C ALA A 727 -23.92 -6.57 -29.37
N ASN A 728 -24.22 -5.31 -29.71
CA ASN A 728 -24.65 -4.93 -31.06
C ASN A 728 -23.57 -5.20 -32.13
N LEU A 729 -22.29 -5.22 -31.76
CA LEU A 729 -21.19 -5.54 -32.68
C LEU A 729 -21.14 -7.04 -33.04
N ILE A 730 -21.77 -7.92 -32.26
CA ILE A 730 -21.74 -9.38 -32.45
C ILE A 730 -22.80 -9.84 -33.46
N ALA A 731 -23.96 -9.17 -33.51
CA ALA A 731 -25.10 -9.59 -34.33
C ALA A 731 -24.79 -9.63 -35.84
N VAL A 732 -24.06 -8.63 -36.34
CA VAL A 732 -23.68 -8.49 -37.75
C VAL A 732 -22.77 -9.64 -38.24
N PRO A 733 -21.60 -9.91 -37.63
CA PRO A 733 -20.75 -11.02 -38.05
C PRO A 733 -21.41 -12.38 -37.82
N ALA A 734 -22.25 -12.53 -36.79
CA ALA A 734 -23.00 -13.77 -36.55
C ALA A 734 -23.98 -14.07 -37.70
N ALA A 735 -24.74 -13.08 -38.17
CA ALA A 735 -25.68 -13.25 -39.29
C ALA A 735 -24.98 -13.68 -40.59
N ARG A 736 -23.82 -13.09 -40.91
CA ARG A 736 -23.03 -13.44 -42.12
C ARG A 736 -22.44 -14.84 -42.06
N ARG A 737 -22.09 -15.32 -40.87
CA ARG A 737 -21.58 -16.68 -40.62
C ARG A 737 -22.67 -17.76 -40.71
N GLY A 738 -23.92 -17.37 -40.92
CA GLY A 738 -25.05 -18.27 -41.09
C GLY A 738 -25.26 -19.15 -39.86
N GLU A 739 -25.36 -20.46 -40.07
CA GLU A 739 -25.66 -21.43 -39.00
C GLU A 739 -24.62 -21.44 -37.86
N SER A 740 -23.35 -21.16 -38.17
CA SER A 740 -22.28 -21.08 -37.15
C SER A 740 -22.39 -19.86 -36.23
N GLY A 741 -23.22 -18.87 -36.59
CA GLY A 741 -23.51 -17.70 -35.76
C GLY A 741 -24.56 -17.93 -34.67
N ILE A 742 -25.30 -19.05 -34.70
CA ILE A 742 -26.39 -19.31 -33.75
C ILE A 742 -25.87 -19.51 -32.32
N ALA A 743 -24.87 -20.38 -32.12
CA ALA A 743 -24.37 -20.69 -30.78
C ALA A 743 -23.77 -19.44 -30.06
N PRO A 744 -22.93 -18.60 -30.70
CA PRO A 744 -22.45 -17.36 -30.09
C PRO A 744 -23.57 -16.40 -29.66
N LEU A 745 -24.68 -16.34 -30.41
CA LEU A 745 -25.81 -15.49 -30.07
C LEU A 745 -26.66 -16.05 -28.92
N VAL A 746 -26.76 -17.37 -28.78
CA VAL A 746 -27.34 -18.01 -27.59
C VAL A 746 -26.54 -17.64 -26.34
N ASP A 747 -25.20 -17.75 -26.42
CA ASP A 747 -24.32 -17.41 -25.30
C ASP A 747 -24.41 -15.91 -24.97
N LEU A 748 -24.42 -15.04 -25.98
CA LEU A 748 -24.60 -13.61 -25.81
C LEU A 748 -25.92 -13.28 -25.09
N TYR A 749 -27.03 -13.87 -25.52
CA TYR A 749 -28.33 -13.65 -24.90
C TYR A 749 -28.32 -14.03 -23.42
N ARG A 750 -27.74 -15.20 -23.08
CA ARG A 750 -27.63 -15.67 -21.70
C ARG A 750 -26.80 -14.72 -20.83
N VAL A 751 -25.74 -14.12 -21.39
CA VAL A 751 -24.92 -13.13 -20.69
C VAL A 751 -25.69 -11.83 -20.45
N LEU A 752 -26.58 -11.44 -21.36
CA LEU A 752 -27.38 -10.21 -21.27
C LEU A 752 -28.69 -10.37 -20.48
N ASP A 753 -29.08 -11.59 -20.10
CA ASP A 753 -30.32 -11.88 -19.39
C ASP A 753 -30.24 -11.61 -17.86
N TRP A 754 -29.94 -10.36 -17.49
CA TRP A 754 -29.81 -9.95 -16.09
C TRP A 754 -30.57 -8.65 -15.75
N ASP A 755 -30.78 -7.75 -16.71
CA ASP A 755 -31.67 -6.60 -16.61
C ASP A 755 -32.53 -6.43 -17.88
N GLU A 756 -33.61 -5.66 -17.77
CA GLU A 756 -34.58 -5.52 -18.87
C GLU A 756 -33.97 -4.87 -20.13
N PRO A 757 -33.16 -3.79 -20.04
CA PRO A 757 -32.54 -3.20 -21.23
C PRO A 757 -31.49 -4.10 -21.90
N SER A 758 -30.66 -4.85 -21.14
CA SER A 758 -29.71 -5.79 -21.75
C SER A 758 -30.44 -6.97 -22.38
N ARG A 759 -31.48 -7.50 -21.72
CA ARG A 759 -32.33 -8.55 -22.28
C ARG A 759 -32.99 -8.09 -23.59
N ALA A 760 -33.47 -6.85 -23.65
CA ALA A 760 -34.02 -6.27 -24.87
C ALA A 760 -32.97 -6.22 -26.00
N ALA A 761 -31.75 -5.75 -25.71
CA ALA A 761 -30.66 -5.77 -26.68
C ALA A 761 -30.26 -7.19 -27.12
N GLY A 762 -30.30 -8.16 -26.21
CA GLY A 762 -30.13 -9.58 -26.52
C GLY A 762 -31.19 -10.08 -27.51
N ILE A 763 -32.48 -9.78 -27.27
CA ILE A 763 -33.55 -10.10 -28.21
C ILE A 763 -33.32 -9.40 -29.56
N ASP A 764 -32.92 -8.13 -29.57
CA ASP A 764 -32.68 -7.39 -30.82
C ASP A 764 -31.50 -7.95 -31.62
N ALA A 765 -30.45 -8.46 -30.96
CA ALA A 765 -29.37 -9.18 -31.64
C ALA A 765 -29.87 -10.47 -32.33
N LEU A 766 -30.75 -11.23 -31.67
CA LEU A 766 -31.40 -12.41 -32.25
C LEU A 766 -32.34 -12.03 -33.41
N ARG A 767 -33.12 -10.96 -33.25
CA ARG A 767 -33.98 -10.41 -34.31
C ARG A 767 -33.17 -10.00 -35.53
N TYR A 768 -32.05 -9.30 -35.31
CA TYR A 768 -31.13 -8.91 -36.37
C TYR A 768 -30.65 -10.13 -37.16
N PHE A 769 -30.24 -11.21 -36.48
CA PHE A 769 -29.86 -12.46 -37.13
C PHE A 769 -30.99 -13.02 -37.99
N VAL A 770 -32.21 -13.12 -37.45
CA VAL A 770 -33.38 -13.64 -38.17
C VAL A 770 -33.75 -12.78 -39.39
N ARG A 771 -33.60 -11.45 -39.32
CA ARG A 771 -33.86 -10.53 -40.43
C ARG A 771 -32.86 -10.69 -41.58
N HIS A 772 -31.57 -10.85 -41.27
CA HIS A 772 -30.49 -10.69 -42.26
C HIS A 772 -29.85 -11.99 -42.77
N CYS A 773 -30.11 -13.14 -42.17
CA CYS A 773 -29.62 -14.43 -42.69
C CYS A 773 -30.53 -15.00 -43.80
N SER A 774 -30.13 -16.05 -44.51
CA SER A 774 -31.00 -16.70 -45.53
C SER A 774 -32.25 -17.33 -44.90
N GLU A 775 -33.39 -17.39 -45.62
CA GLU A 775 -34.66 -17.92 -45.09
C GLU A 775 -34.55 -19.32 -44.45
N PRO A 776 -33.83 -20.31 -45.02
CA PRO A 776 -33.64 -21.63 -44.37
C PRO A 776 -32.88 -21.55 -43.05
N VAL A 777 -31.88 -20.65 -42.96
CA VAL A 777 -31.08 -20.43 -41.74
C VAL A 777 -31.90 -19.68 -40.70
N ALA A 778 -32.75 -18.73 -41.11
CA ALA A 778 -33.64 -18.02 -40.21
C ALA A 778 -34.64 -18.97 -39.54
N ALA A 779 -35.27 -19.86 -40.31
CA ALA A 779 -36.20 -20.86 -39.79
C ALA A 779 -35.50 -21.82 -38.80
N ARG A 780 -34.30 -22.32 -39.12
CA ARG A 780 -33.49 -23.13 -38.19
C ARG A 780 -33.06 -22.34 -36.96
N GLY A 781 -32.72 -21.07 -37.13
CA GLY A 781 -32.38 -20.14 -36.07
C GLY A 781 -33.51 -19.97 -35.07
N VAL A 782 -34.72 -19.64 -35.52
CA VAL A 782 -35.92 -19.51 -34.67
C VAL A 782 -36.17 -20.78 -33.85
N ALA A 783 -36.12 -21.96 -34.50
CA ALA A 783 -36.31 -23.24 -33.83
C ALA A 783 -35.22 -23.50 -32.77
N ARG A 784 -33.94 -23.27 -33.11
CA ARG A 784 -32.82 -23.52 -32.19
C ARG A 784 -32.77 -22.52 -31.04
N PHE A 785 -32.97 -21.23 -31.30
CA PHE A 785 -33.09 -20.22 -30.24
C PHE A 785 -34.26 -20.52 -29.31
N GLY A 786 -35.41 -20.96 -29.85
CA GLY A 786 -36.55 -21.37 -29.05
C GLY A 786 -36.28 -22.58 -28.16
N ASN A 787 -35.56 -23.58 -28.67
CA ASN A 787 -35.16 -24.75 -27.89
C ASN A 787 -34.15 -24.40 -26.79
N ASP A 788 -33.18 -23.53 -27.08
CA ASP A 788 -32.05 -23.23 -26.18
C ASP A 788 -32.35 -22.11 -25.16
N LEU A 789 -33.30 -21.19 -25.47
CA LEU A 789 -33.63 -19.98 -24.69
C LEU A 789 -35.10 -19.93 -24.20
N GLY A 790 -35.95 -20.84 -24.68
CA GLY A 790 -37.33 -21.00 -24.19
C GLY A 790 -38.44 -20.45 -25.10
N PRO A 791 -39.71 -20.75 -24.76
CA PRO A 791 -40.87 -20.50 -25.63
C PRO A 791 -41.17 -19.01 -25.83
N ALA A 792 -40.90 -18.16 -24.84
CA ALA A 792 -41.13 -16.71 -24.95
C ALA A 792 -40.20 -16.05 -25.98
N VAL A 793 -38.93 -16.49 -26.05
CA VAL A 793 -37.98 -16.03 -27.07
C VAL A 793 -38.40 -16.54 -28.45
N ARG A 794 -38.84 -17.80 -28.52
CA ARG A 794 -39.37 -18.40 -29.75
C ARG A 794 -40.50 -17.57 -30.34
N GLU A 795 -41.51 -17.22 -29.53
CA GLU A 795 -42.65 -16.42 -29.98
C GLU A 795 -42.22 -15.07 -30.57
N LYS A 796 -41.29 -14.37 -29.90
CA LYS A 796 -40.71 -13.10 -30.39
C LYS A 796 -40.02 -13.24 -31.74
N LEU A 797 -39.28 -14.32 -31.93
CA LEU A 797 -38.54 -14.58 -33.17
C LEU A 797 -39.45 -15.14 -34.29
N GLU A 798 -40.52 -15.84 -33.96
CA GLU A 798 -41.57 -16.23 -34.91
C GLU A 798 -42.28 -14.98 -35.46
N ALA A 799 -42.63 -14.01 -34.61
CA ALA A 799 -43.17 -12.73 -35.07
C ALA A 799 -42.19 -11.98 -35.98
N THR A 800 -40.89 -12.00 -35.65
CA THR A 800 -39.82 -11.43 -36.47
C THR A 800 -39.74 -12.11 -37.84
N PHE A 801 -39.82 -13.43 -37.87
CA PHE A 801 -39.80 -14.22 -39.10
C PHE A 801 -41.04 -13.97 -39.97
N VAL A 802 -42.22 -13.87 -39.36
CA VAL A 802 -43.47 -13.53 -40.07
C VAL A 802 -43.42 -12.13 -40.66
N LEU A 803 -43.03 -11.13 -39.87
CA LEU A 803 -42.93 -9.76 -40.36
C LEU A 803 -41.87 -9.63 -41.45
N ARG A 804 -40.73 -10.32 -41.33
CA ARG A 804 -39.75 -10.39 -42.42
C ARG A 804 -40.36 -10.91 -43.73
N ARG A 805 -41.18 -11.97 -43.68
CA ARG A 805 -41.82 -12.53 -44.89
C ARG A 805 -42.96 -11.67 -45.42
N LEU A 806 -43.68 -10.98 -44.55
CA LEU A 806 -44.72 -10.00 -44.89
C LEU A 806 -44.11 -8.81 -45.63
N LEU A 807 -43.04 -8.22 -45.06
CA LEU A 807 -42.45 -6.99 -45.55
C LEU A 807 -41.56 -7.22 -46.78
N GLY A 808 -40.94 -8.40 -46.90
CA GLY A 808 -40.02 -8.73 -48.00
C GLY A 808 -38.67 -7.98 -47.96
N GLY A 809 -38.48 -7.07 -47.00
CA GLY A 809 -37.34 -6.17 -46.88
C GLY A 809 -37.45 -5.25 -45.65
N ASP A 810 -36.89 -4.05 -45.75
CA ASP A 810 -37.00 -3.02 -44.70
C ASP A 810 -38.38 -2.34 -44.70
N LEU A 811 -38.81 -1.85 -43.54
CA LEU A 811 -40.10 -1.19 -43.35
C LEU A 811 -40.20 0.12 -44.15
N THR A 812 -39.07 0.79 -44.42
CA THR A 812 -39.02 2.04 -45.20
C THR A 812 -39.41 1.82 -46.66
N GLU A 813 -38.79 0.86 -47.34
CA GLU A 813 -39.12 0.48 -48.72
C GLU A 813 -40.58 -0.02 -48.82
N HIS A 814 -41.06 -0.65 -47.75
CA HIS A 814 -42.41 -1.18 -47.68
C HIS A 814 -43.50 -0.10 -47.53
N ALA A 815 -43.15 1.05 -46.96
CA ALA A 815 -44.12 2.11 -46.64
C ALA A 815 -44.75 2.73 -47.90
N ASP A 816 -43.96 2.96 -48.94
CA ASP A 816 -44.45 3.54 -50.20
C ASP A 816 -45.47 2.62 -50.88
N VAL A 817 -45.20 1.31 -50.89
CA VAL A 817 -46.11 0.31 -51.47
C VAL A 817 -47.41 0.23 -50.68
N LEU A 818 -47.35 0.34 -49.34
CA LEU A 818 -48.54 0.38 -48.49
C LEU A 818 -49.39 1.63 -48.77
N HIS A 819 -48.76 2.79 -48.96
CA HIS A 819 -49.46 4.02 -49.29
C HIS A 819 -50.21 3.91 -50.62
N VAL A 820 -49.54 3.41 -51.65
CA VAL A 820 -50.12 3.16 -52.97
C VAL A 820 -51.26 2.14 -52.89
N ALA A 821 -51.07 1.04 -52.15
CA ALA A 821 -52.12 0.03 -51.93
C ALA A 821 -53.36 0.62 -51.23
N ALA A 822 -53.15 1.39 -50.16
CA ALA A 822 -54.22 2.02 -49.40
C ALA A 822 -55.00 3.04 -50.25
N GLY A 823 -54.31 3.82 -51.07
CA GLY A 823 -54.92 4.78 -52.00
C GLY A 823 -55.74 4.09 -53.10
N LEU A 824 -55.18 3.09 -53.78
CA LEU A 824 -55.87 2.39 -54.85
C LEU A 824 -57.11 1.63 -54.33
N LEU A 825 -56.98 0.95 -53.20
CA LEU A 825 -58.12 0.25 -52.57
C LEU A 825 -59.21 1.23 -52.09
N TYR A 826 -58.83 2.43 -51.65
CA TYR A 826 -59.79 3.47 -51.28
C TYR A 826 -60.57 3.98 -52.49
N ASP A 827 -59.90 4.25 -53.61
CA ASP A 827 -60.56 4.70 -54.84
C ASP A 827 -61.54 3.65 -55.37
N PHE A 828 -61.13 2.37 -55.35
CA PHE A 828 -62.02 1.27 -55.70
C PHE A 828 -63.17 1.11 -54.71
N GLY A 829 -62.89 1.08 -53.41
CA GLY A 829 -63.90 0.90 -52.38
C GLY A 829 -64.94 2.02 -52.40
N SER A 830 -64.50 3.28 -52.41
CA SER A 830 -65.35 4.48 -52.38
C SER A 830 -66.34 4.54 -53.56
N ALA A 831 -65.93 4.10 -54.75
CA ALA A 831 -66.78 4.03 -55.93
C ALA A 831 -67.98 3.06 -55.78
N TYR A 832 -67.91 2.09 -54.87
CA TYR A 832 -68.95 1.07 -54.66
C TYR A 832 -69.56 1.07 -53.26
N VAL A 833 -69.18 2.00 -52.37
CA VAL A 833 -69.79 2.11 -51.03
C VAL A 833 -71.27 2.52 -51.12
N ASP A 834 -71.63 3.43 -52.03
CA ASP A 834 -73.02 3.82 -52.27
C ASP A 834 -73.66 2.96 -53.37
N ARG A 835 -74.42 1.95 -52.97
CA ARG A 835 -75.11 1.03 -53.90
C ARG A 835 -76.13 1.73 -54.80
N SER A 836 -76.61 2.92 -54.42
CA SER A 836 -77.55 3.70 -55.24
C SER A 836 -76.84 4.49 -56.35
N ASN A 837 -75.53 4.66 -56.26
CA ASN A 837 -74.71 5.46 -57.18
C ASN A 837 -73.43 4.72 -57.60
N VAL A 838 -73.58 3.57 -58.27
CA VAL A 838 -72.45 2.79 -58.81
C VAL A 838 -72.08 3.21 -60.24
N PRO A 839 -70.80 3.14 -60.64
CA PRO A 839 -70.34 3.50 -61.99
C PRO A 839 -71.12 2.81 -63.11
N THR A 840 -71.51 3.57 -64.13
CA THR A 840 -72.15 3.00 -65.33
C THR A 840 -71.11 2.36 -66.25
N ILE A 841 -71.55 1.41 -67.10
CA ILE A 841 -70.65 0.77 -68.10
C ILE A 841 -69.99 1.81 -69.01
N GLN A 842 -70.74 2.83 -69.43
CA GLN A 842 -70.22 3.89 -70.32
C GLN A 842 -69.11 4.70 -69.66
N LEU A 843 -69.29 5.07 -68.38
CA LEU A 843 -68.28 5.80 -67.61
C LEU A 843 -67.01 4.96 -67.43
N LEU A 844 -67.14 3.69 -67.03
CA LEU A 844 -66.01 2.78 -66.87
C LEU A 844 -65.25 2.53 -68.17
N VAL A 845 -65.96 2.34 -69.28
CA VAL A 845 -65.35 2.17 -70.60
C VAL A 845 -64.64 3.45 -71.04
N GLY A 846 -65.19 4.63 -70.71
CA GLY A 846 -64.55 5.93 -70.94
C GLY A 846 -63.24 6.10 -70.17
N ASP A 847 -63.24 5.79 -68.88
CA ASP A 847 -62.06 5.82 -68.01
C ASP A 847 -60.98 4.83 -68.50
N LEU A 848 -61.39 3.64 -68.96
CA LEU A 848 -60.44 2.66 -69.50
C LEU A 848 -59.91 3.06 -70.89
N HIS A 849 -60.67 3.82 -71.67
CA HIS A 849 -60.22 4.36 -72.96
C HIS A 849 -59.14 5.43 -72.80
N SER A 850 -59.24 6.28 -71.78
CA SER A 850 -58.19 7.26 -71.47
C SER A 850 -56.90 6.59 -70.99
N LEU A 851 -57.01 5.47 -70.26
CA LEU A 851 -55.86 4.64 -69.85
C LEU A 851 -55.23 3.84 -71.00
N ASN A 852 -55.98 3.49 -72.04
CA ASN A 852 -55.46 2.71 -73.16
C ASN A 852 -54.45 3.50 -74.04
N GLY A 853 -54.43 4.83 -73.94
CA GLY A 853 -53.52 5.69 -74.71
C GLY A 853 -52.07 5.50 -74.28
N GLY A 854 -51.28 4.80 -75.10
CA GLY A 854 -49.83 4.66 -74.91
C GLY A 854 -49.36 3.29 -74.41
N LEU A 855 -50.24 2.30 -74.24
CA LEU A 855 -49.87 0.92 -73.89
C LEU A 855 -49.66 0.04 -75.14
N ASP A 856 -48.60 -0.75 -75.14
CA ASP A 856 -48.41 -1.85 -76.12
C ASP A 856 -49.23 -3.10 -75.77
N ASP A 857 -49.28 -4.09 -76.67
CA ASP A 857 -50.09 -5.28 -76.46
C ASP A 857 -49.58 -6.15 -75.29
N SER A 858 -48.28 -6.13 -75.00
CA SER A 858 -47.71 -6.85 -73.86
C SER A 858 -48.07 -6.18 -72.53
N GLU A 859 -48.04 -4.85 -72.47
CA GLU A 859 -48.43 -4.04 -71.32
C GLU A 859 -49.94 -4.14 -71.07
N ARG A 860 -50.78 -4.24 -72.12
CA ARG A 860 -52.21 -4.50 -71.97
C ARG A 860 -52.50 -5.87 -71.37
N VAL A 861 -51.78 -6.90 -71.79
CA VAL A 861 -51.90 -8.26 -71.20
C VAL A 861 -51.46 -8.22 -69.75
N ALA A 862 -50.30 -7.62 -69.45
CA ALA A 862 -49.79 -7.48 -68.09
C ALA A 862 -50.78 -6.72 -67.19
N LEU A 863 -51.30 -5.59 -67.65
CA LEU A 863 -52.27 -4.79 -66.90
C LEU A 863 -53.56 -5.58 -66.64
N ALA A 864 -54.09 -6.29 -67.64
CA ALA A 864 -55.26 -7.16 -67.45
C ALA A 864 -54.99 -8.21 -66.38
N ASP A 865 -53.89 -8.97 -66.51
CA ASP A 865 -53.55 -10.05 -65.61
C ASP A 865 -53.31 -9.56 -64.18
N GLU A 866 -52.63 -8.42 -64.00
CA GLU A 866 -52.41 -7.82 -62.68
C GLU A 866 -53.71 -7.33 -62.01
N PHE A 867 -54.66 -6.79 -62.77
CA PHE A 867 -55.99 -6.46 -62.22
C PHE A 867 -56.76 -7.68 -61.73
N LEU A 868 -56.76 -8.76 -62.54
CA LEU A 868 -57.42 -10.01 -62.14
C LEU A 868 -56.74 -10.62 -60.91
N GLU A 869 -55.42 -10.56 -60.86
CA GLU A 869 -54.62 -11.06 -59.75
C GLU A 869 -54.81 -10.24 -58.47
N LEU A 870 -55.01 -8.92 -58.59
CA LEU A 870 -55.40 -8.07 -57.47
C LEU A 870 -56.74 -8.52 -56.89
N GLY A 871 -57.75 -8.73 -57.75
CA GLY A 871 -59.05 -9.23 -57.31
C GLY A 871 -58.94 -10.58 -56.57
N ARG A 872 -58.13 -11.51 -57.08
CA ARG A 872 -57.86 -12.80 -56.44
C ARG A 872 -57.16 -12.65 -55.09
N SER A 873 -56.15 -11.79 -55.00
CA SER A 873 -55.37 -11.56 -53.79
C SER A 873 -56.19 -10.90 -52.69
N VAL A 874 -56.98 -9.86 -53.03
CA VAL A 874 -57.93 -9.19 -52.13
C VAL A 874 -58.96 -10.19 -51.61
N ASN A 875 -59.54 -11.02 -52.49
CA ASN A 875 -60.51 -12.03 -52.06
C ASN A 875 -59.89 -13.12 -51.17
N ALA A 876 -58.67 -13.56 -51.48
CA ALA A 876 -57.95 -14.54 -50.67
C ALA A 876 -57.64 -14.02 -49.26
N LEU A 877 -57.21 -12.76 -49.14
CA LEU A 877 -56.98 -12.10 -47.84
C LEU A 877 -58.27 -11.95 -47.03
N ALA A 878 -59.36 -11.49 -47.65
CA ALA A 878 -60.67 -11.37 -47.01
C ALA A 878 -61.22 -12.75 -46.59
N SER A 879 -61.09 -13.76 -47.44
CA SER A 879 -61.50 -15.13 -47.14
C SER A 879 -60.70 -15.74 -46.00
N GLN A 880 -59.38 -15.52 -45.97
CA GLN A 880 -58.53 -15.94 -44.86
C GLN A 880 -58.99 -15.28 -43.54
N HIS A 881 -59.26 -13.98 -43.56
CA HIS A 881 -59.73 -13.24 -42.40
C HIS A 881 -61.09 -13.77 -41.91
N ARG A 882 -62.09 -13.89 -42.80
CA ARG A 882 -63.44 -14.36 -42.45
C ARG A 882 -63.48 -15.82 -41.98
N ARG A 883 -62.55 -16.66 -42.44
CA ARG A 883 -62.38 -18.04 -41.93
C ARG A 883 -61.91 -18.05 -40.47
N ALA A 884 -60.95 -17.19 -40.14
CA ALA A 884 -60.50 -17.02 -38.76
C ALA A 884 -61.58 -16.33 -37.91
N HIS A 885 -62.32 -15.40 -38.52
CA HIS A 885 -63.20 -14.46 -37.84
C HIS A 885 -64.56 -14.34 -38.54
N PRO A 886 -65.51 -15.26 -38.29
CA PRO A 886 -66.81 -15.29 -39.00
C PRO A 886 -67.71 -14.07 -38.72
N ARG A 887 -67.44 -13.29 -37.66
CA ARG A 887 -68.15 -12.07 -37.31
C ARG A 887 -67.16 -10.97 -36.93
N GLU A 888 -67.31 -9.81 -37.54
CA GLU A 888 -66.52 -8.62 -37.20
C GLU A 888 -66.90 -8.11 -35.81
N ASN A 889 -65.90 -7.93 -34.94
CA ASN A 889 -66.08 -7.39 -33.60
C ASN A 889 -65.18 -6.17 -33.39
N ASN A 890 -65.81 -4.99 -33.32
CA ASN A 890 -65.11 -3.71 -33.10
C ASN A 890 -64.28 -3.69 -31.81
N GLN A 891 -64.68 -4.40 -30.75
CA GLN A 891 -63.89 -4.50 -29.52
C GLN A 891 -62.57 -5.24 -29.76
N ARG A 892 -62.58 -6.28 -30.61
CA ARG A 892 -61.34 -6.99 -30.96
C ARG A 892 -60.41 -6.13 -31.79
N ILE A 893 -60.93 -5.43 -32.79
CA ILE A 893 -60.12 -4.50 -33.61
C ILE A 893 -59.49 -3.43 -32.72
N THR A 894 -60.25 -2.87 -31.77
CA THR A 894 -59.73 -1.91 -30.80
C THR A 894 -58.65 -2.52 -29.90
N GLY A 895 -58.83 -3.79 -29.47
CA GLY A 895 -57.82 -4.55 -28.75
C GLY A 895 -56.53 -4.73 -29.55
N LEU A 896 -56.63 -5.17 -30.81
CA LEU A 896 -55.48 -5.36 -31.72
C LEU A 896 -54.73 -4.06 -31.98
N LEU A 897 -55.45 -2.95 -32.20
CA LEU A 897 -54.86 -1.61 -32.31
C LEU A 897 -54.06 -1.23 -31.04
N GLY A 898 -54.57 -1.60 -29.87
CA GLY A 898 -53.91 -1.43 -28.58
C GLY A 898 -52.85 -2.50 -28.24
N GLY A 899 -52.52 -3.42 -29.16
CA GLY A 899 -51.52 -4.47 -28.92
C GLY A 899 -52.01 -5.65 -28.09
N GLN A 900 -53.31 -5.82 -27.93
CA GLN A 900 -53.94 -6.88 -27.14
C GLN A 900 -54.60 -7.95 -28.00
N GLY A 901 -54.50 -9.21 -27.58
CA GLY A 901 -55.12 -10.36 -28.22
C GLY A 901 -54.19 -11.13 -29.17
N GLU A 902 -54.78 -12.06 -29.91
CA GLU A 902 -54.08 -12.96 -30.82
C GLU A 902 -54.33 -12.59 -32.28
N VAL A 903 -53.28 -12.69 -33.09
CA VAL A 903 -53.29 -12.46 -34.53
C VAL A 903 -53.47 -13.80 -35.23
N SER A 904 -54.49 -13.88 -36.10
CA SER A 904 -54.83 -15.12 -36.82
C SER A 904 -54.95 -14.93 -38.34
N SER A 905 -54.77 -13.71 -38.83
CA SER A 905 -54.87 -13.36 -40.26
C SER A 905 -53.92 -12.21 -40.61
N VAL A 906 -53.61 -12.04 -41.90
CA VAL A 906 -52.77 -10.92 -42.37
C VAL A 906 -53.38 -9.57 -41.99
N LEU A 907 -54.71 -9.45 -42.09
CA LEU A 907 -55.40 -8.21 -41.76
C LEU A 907 -55.25 -7.86 -40.27
N ASP A 908 -55.19 -8.85 -39.37
CA ASP A 908 -54.89 -8.62 -37.95
C ASP A 908 -53.48 -8.03 -37.75
N ILE A 909 -52.48 -8.45 -38.55
CA ILE A 909 -51.13 -7.87 -38.49
C ILE A 909 -51.16 -6.39 -38.91
N PHE A 910 -51.86 -6.06 -40.00
CA PHE A 910 -52.02 -4.67 -40.43
C PHE A 910 -52.74 -3.82 -39.37
N TRP A 911 -53.74 -4.37 -38.68
CA TRP A 911 -54.37 -3.70 -37.53
C TRP A 911 -53.39 -3.42 -36.40
N VAL A 912 -52.58 -4.40 -36.01
CA VAL A 912 -51.58 -4.22 -34.96
C VAL A 912 -50.52 -3.19 -35.36
N MET A 913 -50.04 -3.24 -36.61
CA MET A 913 -49.08 -2.26 -37.14
C MET A 913 -49.65 -0.84 -37.19
N GLY A 914 -50.85 -0.68 -37.73
CA GLY A 914 -51.53 0.62 -37.78
C GLY A 914 -51.83 1.17 -36.39
N GLY A 915 -52.12 0.30 -35.42
CA GLY A 915 -52.29 0.64 -34.02
C GLY A 915 -51.02 1.16 -33.37
N TYR A 916 -49.86 0.55 -33.62
CA TYR A 916 -48.59 1.05 -33.12
C TYR A 916 -48.31 2.49 -33.57
N PHE A 917 -48.44 2.78 -34.87
CA PHE A 917 -48.21 4.12 -35.41
C PHE A 917 -49.28 5.14 -35.02
N ALA A 918 -50.53 4.70 -34.81
CA ALA A 918 -51.63 5.52 -34.35
C ALA A 918 -51.76 5.61 -32.81
N GLN A 919 -50.81 5.05 -32.06
CA GLN A 919 -50.84 5.01 -30.58
C GLN A 919 -52.14 4.40 -30.02
N GLY A 920 -52.60 3.30 -30.64
CA GLY A 920 -53.82 2.59 -30.28
C GLY A 920 -55.12 3.24 -30.78
N GLN A 921 -55.04 4.41 -31.43
CA GLN A 921 -56.22 5.10 -31.95
C GLN A 921 -56.68 4.49 -33.27
N ARG A 922 -58.00 4.33 -33.41
CA ARG A 922 -58.60 3.96 -34.68
C ARG A 922 -58.66 5.18 -35.59
N ALA A 923 -57.95 5.11 -36.71
CA ALA A 923 -58.16 6.03 -37.81
C ALA A 923 -59.53 5.68 -38.42
N ILE A 924 -60.53 6.55 -38.27
CA ILE A 924 -61.82 6.36 -38.95
C ILE A 924 -61.63 6.93 -40.36
N PRO A 925 -61.51 6.12 -41.43
CA PRO A 925 -61.56 6.67 -42.76
C PRO A 925 -62.98 7.17 -42.96
N ARG A 926 -63.12 8.50 -43.07
CA ARG A 926 -64.31 9.06 -43.72
C ARG A 926 -64.21 8.65 -45.18
N VAL A 927 -64.94 7.61 -45.57
CA VAL A 927 -65.16 7.34 -46.99
C VAL A 927 -66.06 8.48 -47.47
N GLU A 928 -65.46 9.48 -48.09
CA GLU A 928 -66.22 10.58 -48.68
C GLU A 928 -67.02 10.00 -49.83
N ARG A 929 -68.31 10.34 -49.91
CA ARG A 929 -69.16 9.87 -51.02
C ARG A 929 -68.78 10.71 -52.24
N PRO A 930 -68.13 10.14 -53.26
CA PRO A 930 -67.74 10.91 -54.42
C PRO A 930 -68.99 11.42 -55.14
N VAL A 931 -68.95 12.66 -55.63
CA VAL A 931 -70.04 13.25 -56.44
C VAL A 931 -70.21 12.48 -57.75
N GLU A 932 -69.11 11.99 -58.33
CA GLU A 932 -69.07 11.04 -59.45
C GLU A 932 -68.04 9.92 -59.15
N PRO A 933 -68.43 8.64 -59.19
CA PRO A 933 -67.54 7.54 -58.84
C PRO A 933 -66.60 7.18 -59.99
N HIS A 934 -65.35 7.67 -59.93
CA HIS A 934 -64.26 7.35 -60.87
C HIS A 934 -63.24 6.40 -60.23
N PRO A 935 -63.41 5.07 -60.33
CA PRO A 935 -62.57 4.11 -59.61
C PRO A 935 -61.11 4.11 -60.08
N MET A 936 -60.84 4.54 -61.32
CA MET A 936 -59.46 4.60 -61.84
C MET A 936 -58.72 5.90 -61.45
N GLY A 937 -59.46 6.91 -60.98
CA GLY A 937 -58.92 8.24 -60.67
C GLY A 937 -58.23 8.90 -61.87
N GLY A 938 -57.23 9.74 -61.60
CA GLY A 938 -56.41 10.43 -62.62
C GLY A 938 -55.08 9.75 -62.95
N ARG A 939 -54.94 8.44 -62.72
CA ARG A 939 -53.66 7.72 -62.87
C ARG A 939 -53.29 7.54 -64.34
N ALA A 940 -51.99 7.59 -64.65
CA ALA A 940 -51.47 7.20 -65.96
C ALA A 940 -51.24 5.68 -66.02
N ALA A 941 -51.46 5.07 -67.18
CA ALA A 941 -51.47 3.62 -67.29
C ALA A 941 -50.13 2.90 -66.97
N PRO A 942 -48.94 3.43 -67.33
CA PRO A 942 -47.67 2.81 -66.94
C PRO A 942 -47.44 2.81 -65.42
N LEU A 943 -47.82 3.91 -64.75
CA LEU A 943 -47.73 4.01 -63.28
C LEU A 943 -48.70 3.05 -62.61
N LEU A 944 -49.94 2.95 -63.12
CA LEU A 944 -50.93 2.02 -62.61
C LEU A 944 -50.47 0.55 -62.74
N LEU A 945 -49.82 0.18 -63.85
CA LEU A 945 -49.24 -1.16 -64.02
C LEU A 945 -48.16 -1.44 -62.96
N GLN A 946 -47.24 -0.50 -62.76
CA GLN A 946 -46.18 -0.61 -61.75
C GLN A 946 -46.76 -0.72 -60.33
N ASP A 947 -47.74 0.12 -60.01
CA ASP A 947 -48.46 0.10 -58.72
C ASP A 947 -49.13 -1.25 -58.48
N LEU A 948 -49.84 -1.78 -59.49
CA LEU A 948 -50.52 -3.07 -59.39
C LEU A 948 -49.54 -4.24 -59.18
N GLN A 949 -48.41 -4.24 -59.89
CA GLN A 949 -47.36 -5.26 -59.70
C GLN A 949 -46.81 -5.21 -58.28
N ALA A 950 -46.55 -4.01 -57.74
CA ALA A 950 -46.06 -3.84 -56.37
C ALA A 950 -47.09 -4.30 -55.33
N ILE A 951 -48.37 -3.92 -55.50
CA ILE A 951 -49.47 -4.33 -54.60
C ILE A 951 -49.69 -5.85 -54.65
N ASN A 952 -49.66 -6.47 -55.83
CA ASN A 952 -49.81 -7.91 -55.96
C ASN A 952 -48.63 -8.67 -55.35
N ALA A 953 -47.40 -8.17 -55.51
CA ALA A 953 -46.24 -8.73 -54.83
C ALA A 953 -46.41 -8.67 -53.30
N LEU A 954 -46.86 -7.52 -52.77
CA LEU A 954 -47.18 -7.31 -51.37
C LEU A 954 -48.21 -8.32 -50.86
N PHE A 955 -49.38 -8.41 -51.49
CA PHE A 955 -50.45 -9.31 -51.02
C PHE A 955 -50.10 -10.79 -51.16
N LYS A 956 -49.34 -11.17 -52.19
CA LYS A 956 -48.80 -12.54 -52.32
C LYS A 956 -47.79 -12.86 -51.22
N ALA A 957 -46.87 -11.95 -50.92
CA ALA A 957 -45.91 -12.11 -49.82
C ALA A 957 -46.65 -12.27 -48.49
N ALA A 958 -47.67 -11.44 -48.26
CA ALA A 958 -48.49 -11.49 -47.07
C ALA A 958 -49.27 -12.81 -46.91
N LEU A 959 -49.89 -13.31 -47.97
CA LEU A 959 -50.56 -14.61 -47.97
C LEU A 959 -49.58 -15.76 -47.67
N ARG A 960 -48.35 -15.72 -48.20
CA ARG A 960 -47.31 -16.73 -47.91
C ARG A 960 -46.77 -16.66 -46.49
N ALA A 961 -46.74 -15.47 -45.88
CA ALA A 961 -46.17 -15.26 -44.55
C ALA A 961 -46.87 -16.09 -43.47
N LEU A 962 -48.20 -16.24 -43.53
CA LEU A 962 -49.00 -16.97 -42.54
C LEU A 962 -49.31 -18.43 -42.90
N VAL A 963 -49.26 -18.83 -44.18
CA VAL A 963 -49.60 -20.20 -44.61
C VAL A 963 -48.58 -21.26 -44.13
N ALA A 964 -47.34 -20.86 -43.85
CA ALA A 964 -46.28 -21.79 -43.44
C ALA A 964 -46.25 -22.11 -41.93
N ILE A 965 -47.14 -21.52 -41.12
CA ILE A 965 -47.15 -21.68 -39.66
C ILE A 965 -48.35 -22.54 -39.28
N GLU A 966 -48.14 -23.85 -39.23
CA GLU A 966 -49.12 -24.78 -38.66
C GLU A 966 -49.25 -24.50 -37.14
N ARG A 967 -50.30 -23.77 -36.75
CA ARG A 967 -50.80 -23.63 -35.37
C ARG A 967 -49.89 -22.92 -34.34
N VAL A 968 -49.51 -21.67 -34.61
CA VAL A 968 -49.19 -20.72 -33.53
C VAL A 968 -49.91 -19.41 -33.81
N SER A 969 -50.86 -19.04 -32.96
CA SER A 969 -51.39 -17.68 -32.93
C SER A 969 -50.34 -16.76 -32.29
N LEU A 970 -49.96 -15.71 -33.01
CA LEU A 970 -48.98 -14.74 -32.50
C LEU A 970 -49.68 -13.70 -31.62
N SER A 971 -49.08 -13.32 -30.50
CA SER A 971 -49.59 -12.20 -29.71
C SER A 971 -49.42 -10.88 -30.45
N ALA A 972 -50.45 -10.02 -30.39
CA ALA A 972 -50.41 -8.67 -30.92
C ALA A 972 -49.27 -7.84 -30.28
N ALA A 973 -48.99 -8.04 -28.99
CA ALA A 973 -47.91 -7.36 -28.29
C ALA A 973 -46.53 -7.72 -28.85
N THR A 974 -46.33 -8.99 -29.22
CA THR A 974 -45.08 -9.49 -29.77
C THR A 974 -44.78 -8.88 -31.14
N ILE A 975 -45.82 -8.71 -31.96
CA ILE A 975 -45.75 -8.01 -33.25
C ILE A 975 -45.42 -6.52 -33.04
N GLN A 976 -46.06 -5.84 -32.08
CA GLN A 976 -45.72 -4.44 -31.76
C GLN A 976 -44.27 -4.27 -31.32
N GLN A 977 -43.74 -5.16 -30.48
CA GLN A 977 -42.34 -5.11 -30.04
C GLN A 977 -41.36 -5.31 -31.19
N GLU A 978 -41.71 -6.11 -32.20
CA GLU A 978 -40.88 -6.26 -33.41
C GLU A 978 -40.93 -5.01 -34.29
N ILE A 979 -42.10 -4.40 -34.44
CA ILE A 979 -42.25 -3.13 -35.17
C ILE A 979 -41.48 -2.03 -34.47
N GLU A 980 -41.56 -1.95 -33.14
CA GLU A 980 -40.78 -1.01 -32.34
C GLU A 980 -39.26 -1.20 -32.55
N SER A 981 -38.79 -2.45 -32.60
CA SER A 981 -37.39 -2.78 -32.87
C SER A 981 -36.96 -2.37 -34.29
N GLN A 982 -37.77 -2.63 -35.32
CA GLN A 982 -37.48 -2.18 -36.70
C GLN A 982 -37.52 -0.66 -36.82
N TRP A 983 -38.56 -0.04 -36.26
CA TRP A 983 -38.73 1.40 -36.21
C TRP A 983 -37.57 2.08 -35.49
N GLY A 984 -37.11 1.47 -34.40
CA GLY A 984 -35.92 1.84 -33.61
C GLY A 984 -34.60 1.85 -34.38
N ALA A 985 -34.51 1.13 -35.51
CA ALA A 985 -33.32 1.09 -36.36
C ALA A 985 -33.30 2.17 -37.47
N ILE A 986 -34.45 2.78 -37.77
CA ILE A 986 -34.59 3.80 -38.83
C ILE A 986 -34.11 5.17 -38.31
N ASP A 987 -33.52 6.03 -39.14
CA ASP A 987 -33.13 7.38 -38.72
C ASP A 987 -34.35 8.27 -38.36
N LEU A 988 -34.18 9.18 -37.40
CA LEU A 988 -35.23 10.06 -36.89
C LEU A 988 -35.88 10.93 -37.98
N GLN A 989 -35.13 11.35 -38.99
CA GLN A 989 -35.68 12.14 -40.10
C GLN A 989 -36.64 11.31 -40.95
N ALA A 990 -36.23 10.10 -41.34
CA ALA A 990 -37.07 9.16 -42.09
C ALA A 990 -38.32 8.75 -41.28
N ARG A 991 -38.16 8.55 -39.96
CA ARG A 991 -39.29 8.26 -39.06
C ARG A 991 -40.38 9.34 -39.14
N ARG A 992 -40.00 10.62 -39.04
CA ARG A 992 -40.98 11.72 -39.04
C ARG A 992 -41.78 11.83 -40.33
N ALA A 993 -41.17 11.48 -41.47
CA ALA A 993 -41.86 11.50 -42.75
C ALA A 993 -42.93 10.39 -42.87
N LEU A 994 -42.64 9.19 -42.35
CA LEU A 994 -43.46 8.00 -42.62
C LEU A 994 -44.62 7.77 -41.62
N VAL A 995 -44.53 8.25 -40.37
CA VAL A 995 -45.48 7.87 -39.28
C VAL A 995 -46.94 8.16 -39.61
N ARG A 996 -47.23 9.38 -40.10
CA ARG A 996 -48.62 9.82 -40.26
C ARG A 996 -49.33 9.03 -41.35
N ASP A 997 -48.64 8.78 -42.45
CA ASP A 997 -49.20 8.13 -43.62
C ASP A 997 -49.35 6.62 -43.34
N LEU A 998 -48.31 5.98 -42.79
CA LEU A 998 -48.37 4.57 -42.36
C LEU A 998 -49.50 4.27 -41.38
N ALA A 999 -49.73 5.13 -40.37
CA ALA A 999 -50.78 4.92 -39.37
C ALA A 999 -52.17 4.80 -40.01
N VAL A 1000 -52.44 5.63 -41.03
CA VAL A 1000 -53.72 5.63 -41.75
C VAL A 1000 -53.77 4.51 -42.77
N ASP A 1001 -52.71 4.30 -43.53
CA ASP A 1001 -52.68 3.34 -44.63
C ASP A 1001 -52.81 1.89 -44.14
N LEU A 1002 -52.11 1.54 -43.07
CA LEU A 1002 -52.16 0.21 -42.45
C LEU A 1002 -53.54 -0.11 -41.84
N GLN A 1003 -54.31 0.89 -41.43
CA GLN A 1003 -55.70 0.69 -40.97
C GLN A 1003 -56.68 0.71 -42.15
N ARG A 1004 -56.40 1.47 -43.21
CA ARG A 1004 -57.26 1.61 -44.37
C ARG A 1004 -57.28 0.37 -45.26
N ILE A 1005 -56.13 -0.27 -45.47
CA ILE A 1005 -56.02 -1.50 -46.27
C ILE A 1005 -56.98 -2.60 -45.78
N PRO A 1006 -56.96 -3.03 -44.50
CA PRO A 1006 -57.87 -4.08 -44.04
C PRO A 1006 -59.34 -3.66 -44.12
N GLU A 1007 -59.68 -2.39 -43.84
CA GLU A 1007 -61.06 -1.92 -43.99
C GLU A 1007 -61.53 -1.96 -45.45
N MET A 1008 -60.73 -1.44 -46.38
CA MET A 1008 -61.09 -1.40 -47.79
C MET A 1008 -61.17 -2.80 -48.39
N ILE A 1009 -60.30 -3.75 -48.00
CA ILE A 1009 -60.38 -5.15 -48.43
C ILE A 1009 -61.72 -5.79 -47.97
N LEU A 1010 -62.10 -5.57 -46.71
CA LEU A 1010 -63.34 -6.14 -46.16
C LEU A 1010 -64.59 -5.51 -46.78
N ILE A 1011 -64.59 -4.19 -47.03
CA ILE A 1011 -65.67 -3.48 -47.73
C ILE A 1011 -65.77 -3.95 -49.19
N SER A 1012 -64.65 -4.01 -49.91
CA SER A 1012 -64.58 -4.39 -51.33
C SER A 1012 -65.12 -5.80 -51.61
N THR A 1013 -65.09 -6.67 -50.60
CA THR A 1013 -65.53 -8.05 -50.68
C THR A 1013 -66.85 -8.30 -49.92
N ASP A 1014 -67.52 -7.27 -49.40
CA ASP A 1014 -68.79 -7.41 -48.69
C ASP A 1014 -69.90 -7.86 -49.64
N LYS A 1015 -70.40 -9.08 -49.46
CA LYS A 1015 -71.43 -9.74 -50.30
C LYS A 1015 -71.04 -9.89 -51.79
N ALA A 1016 -69.75 -9.86 -52.12
CA ALA A 1016 -69.26 -10.16 -53.46
C ALA A 1016 -69.40 -11.68 -53.77
N ASP A 1017 -69.66 -12.04 -55.03
CA ASP A 1017 -69.73 -13.44 -55.48
C ASP A 1017 -68.35 -13.87 -56.01
N ASP A 1018 -67.69 -14.81 -55.32
CA ASP A 1018 -66.38 -15.37 -55.71
C ASP A 1018 -66.38 -15.91 -57.15
N LYS A 1019 -67.54 -16.28 -57.68
CA LYS A 1019 -67.71 -16.72 -59.07
C LYS A 1019 -67.32 -15.63 -60.08
N ALA A 1020 -67.24 -14.35 -59.71
CA ALA A 1020 -66.77 -13.29 -60.59
C ALA A 1020 -65.29 -13.47 -61.01
N LEU A 1021 -64.47 -14.13 -60.17
CA LEU A 1021 -63.04 -14.33 -60.40
C LEU A 1021 -62.71 -15.71 -61.02
N GLN A 1022 -63.72 -16.56 -61.24
CA GLN A 1022 -63.60 -17.90 -61.80
C GLN A 1022 -63.88 -17.89 -63.30
N ASP A 1023 -62.91 -18.31 -64.12
CA ASP A 1023 -63.03 -18.29 -65.60
C ASP A 1023 -64.19 -19.14 -66.15
N THR A 1024 -64.69 -20.10 -65.37
CA THR A 1024 -65.79 -20.99 -65.73
C THR A 1024 -67.18 -20.41 -65.47
N SER A 1025 -67.27 -19.28 -64.77
CA SER A 1025 -68.54 -18.67 -64.35
C SER A 1025 -69.24 -17.90 -65.48
N SER A 1026 -70.58 -17.98 -65.51
CA SER A 1026 -71.40 -17.15 -66.41
C SER A 1026 -71.36 -15.67 -66.04
N LEU A 1027 -71.10 -15.33 -64.76
CA LEU A 1027 -70.89 -13.95 -64.30
C LEU A 1027 -69.57 -13.40 -64.85
N ALA A 1028 -68.46 -14.12 -64.67
CA ALA A 1028 -67.15 -13.73 -65.17
C ALA A 1028 -67.16 -13.52 -66.70
N ARG A 1029 -67.77 -14.42 -67.46
CA ARG A 1029 -67.90 -14.29 -68.93
C ARG A 1029 -68.72 -13.07 -69.37
N ARG A 1030 -69.71 -12.64 -68.58
CA ARG A 1030 -70.51 -11.44 -68.88
C ARG A 1030 -69.74 -10.16 -68.57
N LEU A 1031 -68.96 -10.16 -67.50
CA LEU A 1031 -68.04 -9.07 -67.14
C LEU A 1031 -66.89 -8.95 -68.15
N ASP A 1032 -66.33 -10.08 -68.61
CA ASP A 1032 -65.24 -10.12 -69.61
C ASP A 1032 -65.65 -9.49 -70.95
N LYS A 1033 -66.92 -9.62 -71.32
CA LYS A 1033 -67.50 -9.02 -72.53
C LYS A 1033 -68.01 -7.59 -72.30
N ASN A 1034 -67.77 -7.03 -71.12
CA ASN A 1034 -68.28 -5.72 -70.68
C ASN A 1034 -69.83 -5.58 -70.81
N MET A 1035 -70.57 -6.69 -70.74
CA MET A 1035 -72.04 -6.72 -70.89
C MET A 1035 -72.80 -6.56 -69.57
N GLN A 1036 -72.12 -6.74 -68.44
CA GLN A 1036 -72.68 -6.58 -67.11
C GLN A 1036 -72.00 -5.42 -66.40
N ARG A 1037 -72.80 -4.57 -65.75
CA ARG A 1037 -72.29 -3.49 -64.90
C ARG A 1037 -71.64 -4.10 -63.65
N PRO A 1038 -70.39 -3.75 -63.31
CA PRO A 1038 -69.79 -4.18 -62.06
C PRO A 1038 -70.61 -3.67 -60.87
N GLU A 1039 -70.90 -4.53 -59.89
CA GLU A 1039 -71.65 -4.13 -58.68
C GLU A 1039 -70.76 -3.98 -57.44
N ASN A 1040 -69.50 -4.44 -57.54
CA ASN A 1040 -68.50 -4.37 -56.50
C ASN A 1040 -67.09 -4.34 -57.11
N VAL A 1041 -66.06 -4.21 -56.26
CA VAL A 1041 -64.65 -4.10 -56.68
C VAL A 1041 -64.13 -5.38 -57.35
N LEU A 1042 -64.56 -6.58 -56.94
CA LEU A 1042 -64.13 -7.83 -57.59
C LEU A 1042 -64.68 -7.93 -59.02
N ASP A 1043 -65.94 -7.52 -59.22
CA ASP A 1043 -66.53 -7.42 -60.55
C ASP A 1043 -65.81 -6.38 -61.41
N LEU A 1044 -65.39 -5.25 -60.81
CA LEU A 1044 -64.62 -4.21 -61.50
C LEU A 1044 -63.29 -4.78 -61.99
N CYS A 1045 -62.51 -5.45 -61.13
CA CYS A 1045 -61.24 -6.07 -61.53
C CYS A 1045 -61.43 -7.04 -62.71
N ARG A 1046 -62.51 -7.84 -62.71
CA ARG A 1046 -62.82 -8.76 -63.82
C ARG A 1046 -63.27 -8.02 -65.08
N PHE A 1047 -64.05 -6.95 -64.95
CA PHE A 1047 -64.49 -6.11 -66.06
C PHE A 1047 -63.32 -5.41 -66.75
N VAL A 1048 -62.35 -4.91 -65.98
CA VAL A 1048 -61.11 -4.29 -66.48
C VAL A 1048 -60.24 -5.32 -67.19
N TYR A 1049 -60.08 -6.51 -66.62
CA TYR A 1049 -59.42 -7.65 -67.26
C TYR A 1049 -59.99 -7.94 -68.65
N GLY A 1050 -61.31 -8.08 -68.76
CA GLY A 1050 -61.99 -8.30 -70.04
C GLY A 1050 -61.79 -7.19 -71.06
N TYR A 1051 -61.85 -5.93 -70.60
CA TYR A 1051 -61.69 -4.75 -71.45
C TYR A 1051 -60.31 -4.73 -72.15
N PHE A 1052 -59.23 -4.98 -71.41
CA PHE A 1052 -57.88 -4.95 -71.97
C PHE A 1052 -57.58 -6.20 -72.80
N LYS A 1053 -58.02 -7.39 -72.32
CA LYS A 1053 -57.80 -8.66 -73.03
C LYS A 1053 -58.45 -8.72 -74.42
N THR A 1054 -59.59 -8.05 -74.61
CA THR A 1054 -60.29 -8.00 -75.91
C THR A 1054 -59.69 -7.03 -76.93
N ARG A 1055 -58.69 -6.21 -76.53
CA ARG A 1055 -58.00 -5.22 -77.38
C ARG A 1055 -56.53 -5.57 -77.64
N VAL A 1056 -56.13 -6.80 -77.36
CA VAL A 1056 -54.84 -7.38 -77.78
C VAL A 1056 -55.07 -8.00 -79.16
N VAL A 1057 -54.29 -7.60 -80.16
CA VAL A 1057 -54.45 -8.01 -81.57
C VAL A 1057 -53.51 -9.16 -81.92
#